data_AF-A0A8C5SX99-F1
#
_entry.id   AF-A0A8C5SX99-F1
#
_cell.length_a   1.000
_cell.length_b   1.000
_cell.length_c   1.000
_cell.angle_alpha   90.00
_cell.angle_beta   90.00
_cell.angle_gamma   90.00
#
_symmetry.space_group_name_H-M   'P 1'
#
loop_
_entity.id
_entity.type
_entity.pdbx_description
1 polymer ?
#
loop_
_entity_poly.entity_id
_entity_poly.type
_entity_poly.pdbx_seq_one_letter_code
_entity_poly.pdbx_strand_id
1 'polypeptide(L)'
;MSHPDLLQIKANFIIDSYLFMALTEFLCYSRNPGRCKELLLLCFSDCIIGRYLEVTIVTEEELLIEATEKYYQRQCKVSSEFQIAKATEVLPQLKRKSRRQLPSFLPQYNIPDKIRECVEKKSDILIFYPDLGEGLTFLNYKTNFSTLLWLEEMNSEAELKEFAMCGVTLKKNGNFLVLEVPGIIEGRPSLFLGDKVILKTQDYSEEAIHFAAYIAEIHDEDVTLKVNSDFEQAYNFEPMNVEFIHSRITTRRCHHAVEQAIHLGAKGICLTNLYSLNYILLDIVNRIPTWNTQHCDFFNPLLNEHQKLAVKRILSGECRPTPYILFGPPGTGKTVTIIEAILQIYYSLPSSRILVCAPSNSATDLICLRLHDSKLLRPGVMVRVNAINRNEESLNEVIKCYCKAGEDIHEASQFRIIIVTCSSAGMFYQIGIRCGHFTHVFVDEAGQASEPESLIPLGLISEVTGQIVLSGDPMQLGSIIKSKIAMLYGLNISLLERLMHRPLYLRDDDTFGPCGSYNPLLITKLVKNYRSHGALLTLPSKLFYHKELEVCADPLVVNSLLGWEKLPKKGFPLIFHGMRGMEMREGCNPSWFNPTEAVQVMRYCCLLVKGINSSVLEKDIGVVAPYRKQVEKITILLRNVDLSDIKVGSVEEFQGQEFSVIIISVRSNETLLIDERPFLGFLANSKRFNVAITRSKALLIVVGNPHVLAKVRIYYYLIHAHLITLIE
;
A
#
# COMPACT_ATOMS: atom_id res chain seq x y z
N MET A 1 44.42 2.48 6.90
CA MET A 1 45.23 3.03 5.79
C MET A 1 45.12 2.10 4.60
N SER A 2 44.25 2.46 3.66
CA SER A 2 44.18 2.06 2.24
C SER A 2 42.81 2.59 1.76
N HIS A 3 42.80 3.81 1.22
CA HIS A 3 41.59 4.38 0.62
C HIS A 3 41.23 3.56 -0.63
N PRO A 4 40.05 2.94 -0.73
CA PRO A 4 39.65 2.27 -1.95
C PRO A 4 39.15 3.33 -2.96
N ASP A 5 39.48 3.11 -4.23
CA ASP A 5 38.93 3.75 -5.44
C ASP A 5 39.37 5.19 -5.76
N LEU A 6 40.69 5.40 -5.88
CA LEU A 6 41.25 6.55 -6.59
C LEU A 6 41.44 6.18 -8.07
N LEU A 7 40.39 6.32 -8.89
CA LEU A 7 40.49 6.20 -10.34
C LEU A 7 41.05 7.52 -10.89
N GLN A 8 42.34 7.53 -11.22
CA GLN A 8 43.02 8.69 -11.78
C GLN A 8 42.75 8.77 -13.29
N ILE A 9 41.75 9.55 -13.69
CA ILE A 9 41.47 9.80 -15.10
C ILE A 9 42.36 10.95 -15.58
N LYS A 10 43.33 10.65 -16.45
CA LYS A 10 44.13 11.66 -17.16
C LYS A 10 43.44 11.99 -18.48
N ALA A 11 43.00 13.24 -18.63
CA ALA A 11 42.46 13.75 -19.90
C ALA A 11 43.41 14.80 -20.47
N ASN A 12 43.95 14.54 -21.67
CA ASN A 12 44.78 15.46 -22.42
C ASN A 12 43.90 16.26 -23.37
N PHE A 13 43.84 17.58 -23.20
CA PHE A 13 43.16 18.46 -24.14
C PHE A 13 44.18 19.19 -25.00
N ILE A 14 44.01 19.11 -26.32
CA ILE A 14 44.73 19.95 -27.28
C ILE A 14 43.82 21.16 -27.55
N ILE A 15 44.22 22.33 -27.07
CA ILE A 15 43.57 23.59 -27.42
C ILE A 15 44.27 24.10 -28.67
N ASP A 16 43.65 23.88 -29.83
CA ASP A 16 44.14 24.41 -31.09
C ASP A 16 43.57 25.82 -31.29
N SER A 17 44.41 26.81 -31.00
CA SER A 17 44.20 28.18 -31.45
C SER A 17 45.42 28.56 -32.27
N TYR A 18 45.22 29.31 -33.35
CA TYR A 18 46.20 29.58 -34.42
C TYR A 18 47.62 30.05 -34.00
N LEU A 19 47.90 30.27 -32.71
CA LEU A 19 49.22 30.63 -32.20
C LEU A 19 49.78 29.82 -30.99
N PHE A 20 49.04 28.91 -30.33
CA PHE A 20 49.58 28.16 -29.18
C PHE A 20 48.91 26.79 -29.00
N MET A 21 49.73 25.72 -29.00
CA MET A 21 49.35 24.40 -28.46
C MET A 21 49.73 24.34 -26.97
N ALA A 22 48.73 24.37 -26.09
CA ALA A 22 48.92 24.12 -24.66
C ALA A 22 48.32 22.76 -24.29
N LEU A 23 49.17 21.82 -23.88
CA LEU A 23 48.77 20.56 -23.26
C LEU A 23 48.45 20.84 -21.79
N THR A 24 47.16 20.80 -21.45
CA THR A 24 46.72 20.93 -20.05
C THR A 24 46.27 19.56 -19.55
N GLU A 25 46.98 19.02 -18.56
CA GLU A 25 46.61 17.77 -17.90
C GLU A 25 45.66 18.06 -16.73
N PHE A 26 44.48 17.47 -16.74
CA PHE A 26 43.55 17.52 -15.61
C PHE A 26 43.64 16.22 -14.81
N LEU A 27 43.77 16.38 -13.50
CA LEU A 27 43.73 15.29 -12.53
C LEU A 27 42.36 15.28 -11.85
N CYS A 28 41.52 14.34 -12.26
CA CYS A 28 40.22 14.11 -11.63
C CYS A 28 40.35 13.03 -10.56
N TYR A 29 39.80 13.30 -9.38
CA TYR A 29 39.72 12.33 -8.27
C TYR A 29 38.25 11.96 -8.04
N SER A 30 37.92 10.69 -8.24
CA SER A 30 36.60 10.14 -7.92
C SER A 30 36.40 10.05 -6.41
N ARG A 31 35.25 10.52 -5.91
CA ARG A 31 34.81 10.27 -4.52
C ARG A 31 33.62 9.33 -4.44
N ASN A 32 32.67 9.46 -5.38
CA ASN A 32 31.49 8.62 -5.50
C ASN A 32 31.24 8.20 -6.96
N PRO A 33 30.50 7.09 -7.18
CA PRO A 33 30.08 6.64 -8.52
C PRO A 33 29.01 7.54 -9.11
N GLY A 34 28.96 7.60 -10.45
CA GLY A 34 27.96 8.36 -11.20
C GLY A 34 28.52 9.20 -12.33
N ARG A 35 27.65 10.02 -12.93
CA ARG A 35 27.98 10.88 -14.07
C ARG A 35 28.00 12.35 -13.65
N CYS A 36 29.13 13.00 -13.79
CA CYS A 36 29.27 14.44 -13.57
C CYS A 36 29.44 15.15 -14.93
N LYS A 37 28.72 16.27 -15.11
CA LYS A 37 28.87 17.14 -16.29
C LYS A 37 29.01 18.58 -15.83
N GLU A 38 30.20 19.12 -15.95
CA GLU A 38 30.54 20.48 -15.54
C GLU A 38 31.03 21.32 -16.71
N LEU A 39 30.77 22.63 -16.65
CA LEU A 39 31.27 23.59 -17.61
C LEU A 39 32.60 24.14 -17.11
N LEU A 40 33.69 23.74 -17.76
CA LEU A 40 35.00 24.33 -17.56
C LEU A 40 35.07 25.63 -18.38
N LEU A 41 35.30 26.76 -17.69
CA LEU A 41 35.55 28.05 -18.32
C LEU A 41 37.05 28.34 -18.27
N LEU A 42 37.70 28.36 -19.42
CA LEU A 42 39.08 28.78 -19.58
C LEU A 42 39.11 30.26 -19.97
N CYS A 43 39.49 31.11 -19.03
CA CYS A 43 39.59 32.55 -19.24
C CYS A 43 41.01 32.92 -19.70
N PHE A 44 41.13 33.42 -20.92
CA PHE A 44 42.35 34.02 -21.47
C PHE A 44 42.21 35.56 -21.43
N SER A 45 43.31 36.28 -21.64
CA SER A 45 43.31 37.75 -21.62
C SER A 45 42.33 38.37 -22.64
N ASP A 46 42.05 37.65 -23.74
CA ASP A 46 41.35 38.20 -24.90
C ASP A 46 40.05 37.42 -25.21
N CYS A 47 39.80 36.27 -24.58
CA CYS A 47 38.64 35.43 -24.82
C CYS A 47 38.33 34.46 -23.67
N ILE A 48 37.11 33.91 -23.65
CA ILE A 48 36.70 32.85 -22.71
C ILE A 48 36.27 31.63 -23.53
N ILE A 49 36.88 30.48 -23.28
CA ILE A 49 36.52 29.21 -23.90
C ILE A 49 35.77 28.36 -22.87
N GLY A 50 34.51 28.03 -23.17
CA GLY A 50 33.73 27.07 -22.38
C GLY A 50 33.79 25.67 -22.97
N ARG A 51 34.16 24.67 -22.18
CA ARG A 51 34.11 23.24 -22.55
C ARG A 51 33.35 22.45 -21.50
N TYR A 52 32.42 21.62 -21.94
CA TYR A 52 31.79 20.66 -21.03
C TYR A 52 32.72 19.48 -20.81
N LEU A 53 33.07 19.23 -19.54
CA LEU A 53 33.71 18.00 -19.11
C LEU A 53 32.63 17.05 -18.64
N GLU A 54 32.65 15.84 -19.19
CA GLU A 54 31.73 14.79 -18.81
C GLU A 54 32.54 13.59 -18.32
N VAL A 55 32.36 13.24 -17.06
CA VAL A 55 33.09 12.15 -16.39
C VAL A 55 32.07 11.14 -15.89
N THR A 56 32.27 9.86 -16.23
CA THR A 56 31.43 8.75 -15.76
C THR A 56 32.30 7.80 -14.94
N ILE A 57 31.96 7.60 -13.68
CA ILE A 57 32.64 6.69 -12.77
C ILE A 57 31.74 5.48 -12.57
N VAL A 58 32.15 4.32 -13.10
CA VAL A 58 31.47 3.03 -12.96
C VAL A 58 32.24 2.18 -11.95
N THR A 59 31.52 1.47 -11.09
CA THR A 59 32.10 0.59 -10.05
C THR A 59 31.91 -0.88 -10.41
N GLU A 60 32.72 -1.78 -9.83
CA GLU A 60 32.57 -3.22 -10.07
C GLU A 60 31.18 -3.73 -9.63
N GLU A 61 30.60 -3.14 -8.57
CA GLU A 61 29.26 -3.48 -8.12
C GLU A 61 28.15 -3.02 -9.07
N GLU A 62 28.38 -1.95 -9.85
CA GLU A 62 27.45 -1.57 -10.92
C GLU A 62 27.43 -2.61 -12.05
N LEU A 63 28.60 -3.16 -12.40
CA LEU A 63 28.73 -4.22 -13.42
C LEU A 63 28.00 -5.51 -13.01
N LEU A 64 27.92 -5.81 -11.72
CA LEU A 64 27.18 -6.98 -11.21
C LEU A 64 25.67 -6.89 -11.45
N ILE A 65 25.12 -5.69 -11.59
CA ILE A 65 23.68 -5.45 -11.74
C ILE A 65 23.30 -4.84 -13.09
N GLU A 66 24.24 -4.74 -14.03
CA GLU A 66 23.94 -4.31 -15.39
C GLU A 66 22.85 -5.18 -16.04
N ALA A 67 22.13 -4.58 -17.00
CA ALA A 67 21.06 -5.27 -17.70
C ALA A 67 21.62 -6.50 -18.44
N THR A 68 21.20 -7.70 -18.02
CA THR A 68 21.64 -8.97 -18.61
C THR A 68 21.16 -9.12 -20.06
N GLU A 69 19.97 -8.60 -20.37
CA GLU A 69 19.35 -8.63 -21.71
C GLU A 69 18.72 -7.29 -22.08
N LYS A 70 18.70 -6.96 -23.38
CA LYS A 70 18.01 -5.75 -23.87
C LYS A 70 16.50 -5.89 -23.73
N TYR A 71 15.85 -4.81 -23.33
CA TYR A 71 14.40 -4.80 -23.18
C TYR A 71 13.66 -5.07 -24.50
N TYR A 72 12.68 -5.99 -24.47
CA TYR A 72 11.71 -6.23 -25.54
C TYR A 72 10.30 -6.37 -24.96
N GLN A 73 9.28 -5.92 -25.70
CA GLN A 73 7.90 -6.01 -25.23
C GLN A 73 7.36 -7.43 -25.47
N ARG A 74 6.86 -8.08 -24.42
CA ARG A 74 6.25 -9.42 -24.52
C ARG A 74 5.06 -9.38 -25.48
N GLN A 75 5.14 -10.12 -26.58
CA GLN A 75 4.02 -10.32 -27.49
C GLN A 75 3.21 -11.51 -27.01
N CYS A 76 1.92 -11.29 -26.72
CA CYS A 76 1.01 -12.37 -26.37
C CYS A 76 0.80 -13.26 -27.61
N LYS A 77 1.28 -14.52 -27.55
CA LYS A 77 0.93 -15.53 -28.55
C LYS A 77 -0.50 -16.01 -28.28
N VAL A 78 -1.48 -15.18 -28.60
CA VAL A 78 -2.88 -15.63 -28.61
C VAL A 78 -3.03 -16.54 -29.82
N SER A 79 -2.99 -17.86 -29.61
CA SER A 79 -3.58 -18.80 -30.57
C SER A 79 -5.06 -18.49 -30.66
N SER A 80 -5.56 -18.23 -31.88
CA SER A 80 -6.97 -18.02 -32.20
C SER A 80 -7.91 -18.88 -31.36
N GLU A 81 -8.70 -18.27 -30.48
CA GLU A 81 -9.77 -18.94 -29.73
C GLU A 81 -10.80 -19.46 -30.73
N PHE A 82 -10.82 -20.77 -30.98
CA PHE A 82 -12.01 -21.42 -31.53
C PHE A 82 -13.03 -21.55 -30.40
N GLN A 83 -14.27 -21.12 -30.65
CA GLN A 83 -15.38 -21.29 -29.72
C GLN A 83 -15.67 -22.78 -29.51
N ILE A 84 -15.22 -23.33 -28.39
CA ILE A 84 -15.57 -24.70 -27.97
C ILE A 84 -17.05 -24.72 -27.58
N ALA A 85 -17.84 -25.58 -28.21
CA ALA A 85 -19.30 -25.61 -28.06
C ALA A 85 -19.78 -26.11 -26.69
N LYS A 86 -19.02 -27.02 -26.04
CA LYS A 86 -19.23 -27.51 -24.67
C LYS A 86 -17.89 -27.91 -24.05
N ALA A 87 -17.57 -27.34 -22.89
CA ALA A 87 -16.41 -27.74 -22.11
C ALA A 87 -16.85 -28.33 -20.77
N THR A 88 -16.30 -29.48 -20.40
CA THR A 88 -16.57 -30.13 -19.11
C THR A 88 -15.45 -29.78 -18.14
N GLU A 89 -15.78 -29.09 -17.06
CA GLU A 89 -14.82 -28.69 -16.02
C GLU A 89 -14.72 -29.77 -14.93
N VAL A 90 -13.56 -30.39 -14.78
CA VAL A 90 -13.28 -31.38 -13.72
C VAL A 90 -12.70 -30.66 -12.51
N LEU A 91 -13.44 -30.66 -11.40
CA LEU A 91 -13.05 -30.02 -10.15
C LEU A 91 -12.29 -30.99 -9.23
N PRO A 92 -11.33 -30.49 -8.41
CA PRO A 92 -10.73 -31.26 -7.32
C PRO A 92 -11.78 -31.69 -6.28
N GLN A 93 -11.70 -32.93 -5.79
CA GLN A 93 -12.55 -33.39 -4.69
C GLN A 93 -12.14 -32.71 -3.38
N LEU A 94 -12.84 -31.64 -3.01
CA LEU A 94 -12.74 -31.06 -1.68
C LEU A 94 -13.59 -31.92 -0.71
N LYS A 95 -12.94 -32.55 0.29
CA LYS A 95 -13.63 -33.21 1.40
C LYS A 95 -14.50 -32.19 2.15
N ARG A 96 -15.76 -32.02 1.75
CA ARG A 96 -16.75 -31.22 2.47
C ARG A 96 -17.10 -31.94 3.77
N LYS A 97 -16.71 -31.37 4.92
CA LYS A 97 -17.22 -31.85 6.20
C LYS A 97 -18.71 -31.50 6.29
N SER A 98 -19.50 -32.47 6.73
CA SER A 98 -20.95 -32.40 6.71
C SER A 98 -21.48 -31.50 7.83
N ARG A 99 -22.10 -30.36 7.47
CA ARG A 99 -23.30 -29.80 8.12
C ARG A 99 -23.85 -28.66 7.25
N ARG A 100 -24.95 -28.94 6.54
CA ARG A 100 -25.60 -27.97 5.64
C ARG A 100 -26.66 -27.19 6.42
N GLN A 101 -26.42 -25.91 6.65
CA GLN A 101 -27.47 -24.89 6.50
C GLN A 101 -27.21 -24.19 5.17
N LEU A 102 -28.28 -23.82 4.44
CA LEU A 102 -28.16 -23.13 3.16
C LEU A 102 -27.51 -21.75 3.41
N PRO A 103 -26.26 -21.51 2.96
CA PRO A 103 -25.68 -20.18 3.09
C PRO A 103 -26.52 -19.20 2.26
N SER A 104 -26.77 -17.99 2.75
CA SER A 104 -27.33 -16.97 1.86
C SER A 104 -26.28 -16.70 0.79
N PHE A 105 -26.56 -17.13 -0.44
CA PHE A 105 -25.59 -17.04 -1.51
C PHE A 105 -25.46 -15.58 -1.91
N LEU A 106 -24.24 -15.02 -1.86
CA LEU A 106 -23.96 -13.70 -2.43
C LEU A 106 -24.44 -13.70 -3.89
N PRO A 107 -25.12 -12.65 -4.37
CA PRO A 107 -25.48 -12.58 -5.79
C PRO A 107 -24.24 -12.65 -6.70
N GLN A 108 -24.45 -13.00 -7.97
CA GLN A 108 -23.34 -13.22 -8.91
C GLN A 108 -22.71 -11.91 -9.41
N TYR A 109 -23.50 -10.83 -9.49
CA TYR A 109 -23.06 -9.51 -10.00
C TYR A 109 -22.24 -9.62 -11.29
N ASN A 110 -22.77 -10.34 -12.29
CA ASN A 110 -22.09 -10.51 -13.56
C ASN A 110 -21.87 -9.17 -14.26
N ILE A 111 -20.71 -9.02 -14.91
CA ILE A 111 -20.37 -7.85 -15.69
C ILE A 111 -21.40 -7.69 -16.82
N PRO A 112 -22.09 -6.54 -16.92
CA PRO A 112 -23.02 -6.27 -18.01
C PRO A 112 -22.32 -6.28 -19.38
N ASP A 113 -22.93 -6.94 -20.37
CA ASP A 113 -22.37 -7.08 -21.73
C ASP A 113 -22.06 -5.72 -22.38
N LYS A 114 -22.89 -4.70 -22.10
CA LYS A 114 -22.67 -3.33 -22.60
C LYS A 114 -21.35 -2.72 -22.12
N ILE A 115 -20.94 -2.96 -20.86
CA ILE A 115 -19.65 -2.47 -20.34
C ILE A 115 -18.52 -3.24 -21.00
N ARG A 116 -18.69 -4.56 -21.12
CA ARG A 116 -17.71 -5.44 -21.76
C ARG A 116 -17.39 -4.97 -23.18
N GLU A 117 -18.43 -4.80 -23.99
CA GLU A 117 -18.33 -4.32 -25.36
C GLU A 117 -17.70 -2.91 -25.44
N CYS A 118 -18.07 -2.00 -24.52
CA CYS A 118 -17.52 -0.65 -24.48
C CYS A 118 -16.01 -0.63 -24.24
N VAL A 119 -15.52 -1.40 -23.27
CA VAL A 119 -14.09 -1.45 -22.93
C VAL A 119 -13.30 -2.16 -24.03
N GLU A 120 -13.82 -3.25 -24.59
CA GLU A 120 -13.20 -3.99 -25.69
C GLU A 120 -13.05 -3.12 -26.95
N LYS A 121 -14.08 -2.32 -27.27
CA LYS A 121 -14.05 -1.35 -28.38
C LYS A 121 -13.30 -0.05 -28.06
N LYS A 122 -12.78 0.11 -26.83
CA LYS A 122 -12.15 1.35 -26.34
C LYS A 122 -13.01 2.60 -26.55
N SER A 123 -14.33 2.44 -26.40
CA SER A 123 -15.30 3.55 -26.49
C SER A 123 -15.34 4.35 -25.20
N ASP A 124 -15.86 5.58 -25.25
CA ASP A 124 -16.06 6.39 -24.05
C ASP A 124 -17.15 5.79 -23.17
N ILE A 125 -16.81 5.50 -21.91
CA ILE A 125 -17.70 4.87 -20.93
C ILE A 125 -18.92 5.74 -20.61
N LEU A 126 -18.80 7.07 -20.73
CA LEU A 126 -19.89 8.01 -20.44
C LEU A 126 -21.06 7.90 -21.43
N ILE A 127 -20.83 7.34 -22.63
CA ILE A 127 -21.90 7.09 -23.61
C ILE A 127 -22.91 6.08 -23.05
N PHE A 128 -22.42 5.10 -22.29
CA PHE A 128 -23.23 4.00 -21.75
C PHE A 128 -23.62 4.22 -20.29
N TYR A 129 -22.79 4.93 -19.53
CA TYR A 129 -22.98 5.22 -18.10
C TYR A 129 -22.73 6.70 -17.82
N PRO A 130 -23.68 7.59 -18.19
CA PRO A 130 -23.53 9.03 -18.01
C PRO A 130 -23.44 9.42 -16.53
N ASP A 131 -24.09 8.65 -15.64
CA ASP A 131 -24.07 8.81 -14.17
C ASP A 131 -22.65 8.93 -13.58
N LEU A 132 -21.63 8.36 -14.23
CA LEU A 132 -20.23 8.45 -13.78
C LEU A 132 -19.67 9.87 -13.93
N GLY A 133 -20.14 10.62 -14.92
CA GLY A 133 -19.80 12.02 -15.13
C GLY A 133 -20.63 12.97 -14.26
N GLU A 134 -21.75 12.48 -13.73
CA GLU A 134 -22.55 13.22 -12.75
C GLU A 134 -21.91 13.13 -11.36
N GLY A 135 -22.01 14.19 -10.57
CA GLY A 135 -21.55 14.15 -9.18
C GLY A 135 -22.23 13.02 -8.39
N LEU A 136 -21.51 12.40 -7.46
CA LEU A 136 -22.04 11.28 -6.66
C LEU A 136 -23.20 11.73 -5.77
N THR A 137 -24.40 11.22 -6.05
CA THR A 137 -25.65 11.42 -5.31
C THR A 137 -26.14 10.10 -4.71
N PHE A 138 -27.17 10.16 -3.86
CA PHE A 138 -27.79 8.94 -3.32
C PHE A 138 -28.39 8.05 -4.42
N LEU A 139 -28.96 8.66 -5.46
CA LEU A 139 -29.67 7.96 -6.53
C LEU A 139 -28.72 7.20 -7.44
N ASN A 140 -27.56 7.79 -7.77
CA ASN A 140 -26.55 7.17 -8.63
C ASN A 140 -25.46 6.40 -7.84
N TYR A 141 -25.52 6.36 -6.51
CA TYR A 141 -24.48 5.72 -5.69
C TYR A 141 -24.25 4.26 -6.06
N LYS A 142 -25.34 3.47 -6.12
CA LYS A 142 -25.27 2.04 -6.44
C LYS A 142 -24.79 1.81 -7.87
N THR A 143 -25.33 2.56 -8.83
CA THR A 143 -24.98 2.43 -10.25
C THR A 143 -23.52 2.79 -10.47
N ASN A 144 -23.06 3.92 -9.93
CA ASN A 144 -21.68 4.38 -10.05
C ASN A 144 -20.69 3.37 -9.47
N PHE A 145 -20.81 2.99 -8.19
CA PHE A 145 -19.83 2.07 -7.62
C PHE A 145 -19.89 0.67 -8.21
N SER A 146 -21.06 0.18 -8.62
CA SER A 146 -21.14 -1.11 -9.32
C SER A 146 -20.40 -1.05 -10.66
N THR A 147 -20.57 0.02 -11.43
CA THR A 147 -19.84 0.24 -12.69
C THR A 147 -18.34 0.30 -12.47
N LEU A 148 -17.88 1.04 -11.46
CA LEU A 148 -16.46 1.13 -11.12
C LEU A 148 -15.85 -0.22 -10.71
N LEU A 149 -16.60 -1.03 -9.93
CA LEU A 149 -16.16 -2.37 -9.53
C LEU A 149 -16.05 -3.32 -10.73
N TRP A 150 -16.98 -3.27 -11.68
CA TRP A 150 -16.88 -4.05 -12.92
C TRP A 150 -15.69 -3.62 -13.78
N LEU A 151 -15.40 -2.32 -13.87
CA LEU A 151 -14.23 -1.81 -14.60
C LEU A 151 -12.90 -2.25 -13.97
N GLU A 152 -12.83 -2.35 -12.65
CA GLU A 152 -11.66 -2.89 -11.93
C GLU A 152 -11.53 -4.41 -12.12
N GLU A 153 -12.65 -5.13 -12.08
CA GLU A 153 -12.71 -6.58 -12.34
C GLU A 153 -12.21 -6.90 -13.75
N MET A 154 -12.70 -6.19 -14.77
CA MET A 154 -12.28 -6.37 -16.16
C MET A 154 -10.80 -6.06 -16.38
N ASN A 155 -10.27 -5.03 -15.71
CA ASN A 155 -8.84 -4.73 -15.77
C ASN A 155 -8.01 -5.89 -15.16
N SER A 156 -8.49 -6.48 -14.06
CA SER A 156 -7.84 -7.62 -13.43
C SER A 156 -7.92 -8.89 -14.28
N GLU A 157 -9.06 -9.14 -14.94
CA GLU A 157 -9.22 -10.22 -15.93
C GLU A 157 -8.26 -10.05 -17.12
N ALA A 158 -8.15 -8.83 -17.66
CA ALA A 158 -7.26 -8.54 -18.78
C ALA A 158 -5.78 -8.72 -18.39
N GLU A 159 -5.37 -8.24 -17.21
CA GLU A 159 -4.00 -8.41 -16.71
C GLU A 159 -3.65 -9.90 -16.56
N LEU A 160 -4.52 -10.73 -15.96
CA LEU A 160 -4.25 -12.17 -15.81
C LEU A 160 -4.21 -12.90 -17.16
N LYS A 161 -5.00 -12.49 -18.14
CA LYS A 161 -4.97 -13.05 -19.50
C LYS A 161 -3.64 -12.82 -20.21
N GLU A 162 -2.92 -11.74 -19.92
CA GLU A 162 -1.58 -11.49 -20.47
C GLU A 162 -0.54 -12.53 -20.02
N PHE A 163 -0.81 -13.23 -18.92
CA PHE A 163 0.04 -14.28 -18.37
C PHE A 163 -0.44 -15.70 -18.71
N ALA A 164 -1.44 -15.84 -19.58
CA ALA A 164 -1.84 -17.15 -20.09
C ALA A 164 -0.65 -17.83 -20.78
N MET A 165 -0.52 -19.14 -20.59
CA MET A 165 0.60 -19.93 -21.12
C MET A 165 0.09 -21.03 -22.05
N CYS A 166 0.89 -21.35 -23.06
CA CYS A 166 0.53 -22.32 -24.09
C CYS A 166 1.63 -23.39 -24.20
N GLY A 167 1.22 -24.66 -24.17
CA GLY A 167 2.11 -25.81 -24.33
C GLY A 167 3.14 -25.99 -23.22
N VAL A 168 2.75 -25.74 -21.97
CA VAL A 168 3.61 -25.91 -20.80
C VAL A 168 3.45 -27.31 -20.23
N THR A 169 4.57 -27.93 -19.86
CA THR A 169 4.60 -29.22 -19.17
C THR A 169 4.65 -28.98 -17.65
N LEU A 170 3.81 -29.69 -16.90
CA LEU A 170 3.77 -29.62 -15.44
C LEU A 170 4.74 -30.64 -14.83
N LYS A 171 5.45 -30.25 -13.77
CA LYS A 171 6.34 -31.16 -13.01
C LYS A 171 5.50 -31.90 -11.96
N LYS A 172 5.74 -33.19 -11.72
CA LYS A 172 5.08 -33.92 -10.62
C LYS A 172 5.84 -33.75 -9.31
N ASN A 173 5.15 -33.42 -8.22
CA ASN A 173 5.72 -33.35 -6.87
C ASN A 173 4.74 -33.93 -5.84
N GLY A 174 4.90 -35.22 -5.52
CA GLY A 174 3.96 -35.95 -4.67
C GLY A 174 2.55 -35.95 -5.29
N ASN A 175 1.54 -35.55 -4.50
CA ASN A 175 0.14 -35.46 -4.94
C ASN A 175 -0.22 -34.09 -5.55
N PHE A 176 0.79 -33.34 -6.01
CA PHE A 176 0.64 -32.00 -6.57
C PHE A 176 1.36 -31.90 -7.92
N LEU A 177 0.87 -30.98 -8.75
CA LEU A 177 1.53 -30.60 -10.00
C LEU A 177 2.19 -29.23 -9.81
N VAL A 178 3.41 -29.05 -10.30
CA VAL A 178 4.16 -27.79 -10.19
C VAL A 178 4.23 -27.15 -11.57
N LEU A 179 3.86 -25.87 -11.60
CA LEU A 179 3.85 -25.03 -12.79
C LEU A 179 4.87 -23.90 -12.59
N GLU A 180 5.83 -23.80 -13.50
CA GLU A 180 6.77 -22.69 -13.55
C GLU A 180 6.09 -21.48 -14.22
N VAL A 181 5.99 -20.37 -13.49
CA VAL A 181 5.33 -19.14 -13.94
C VAL A 181 6.35 -17.99 -13.84
N PRO A 182 6.96 -17.60 -14.97
CA PRO A 182 7.97 -16.53 -14.98
C PRO A 182 7.40 -15.20 -14.47
N GLY A 183 8.14 -14.52 -13.60
CA GLY A 183 7.79 -13.18 -13.11
C GLY A 183 6.89 -13.13 -11.86
N ILE A 184 6.52 -14.27 -11.27
CA ILE A 184 5.77 -14.28 -10.00
C ILE A 184 6.52 -13.58 -8.87
N ILE A 185 7.85 -13.76 -8.81
CA ILE A 185 8.71 -13.07 -7.83
C ILE A 185 8.55 -11.54 -7.93
N GLU A 186 8.27 -11.05 -9.13
CA GLU A 186 8.04 -9.63 -9.42
C GLU A 186 6.58 -9.19 -9.15
N GLY A 187 5.75 -10.10 -8.62
CA GLY A 187 4.33 -9.93 -8.34
C GLY A 187 3.48 -9.79 -9.59
N ARG A 188 3.87 -10.44 -10.69
CA ARG A 188 3.20 -10.41 -12.01
C ARG A 188 3.29 -11.78 -12.72
N PRO A 189 2.21 -12.58 -12.76
CA PRO A 189 0.86 -12.27 -12.34
C PRO A 189 0.73 -12.16 -10.82
N SER A 190 -0.23 -11.36 -10.34
CA SER A 190 -0.56 -11.26 -8.92
C SER A 190 -1.43 -12.45 -8.52
N LEU A 191 -0.80 -13.56 -8.15
CA LEU A 191 -1.47 -14.79 -7.73
C LEU A 191 -1.45 -14.95 -6.21
N PHE A 192 -2.53 -15.51 -5.66
CA PHE A 192 -2.68 -15.82 -4.25
C PHE A 192 -3.02 -17.30 -4.03
N LEU A 193 -2.78 -17.78 -2.81
CA LEU A 193 -3.16 -19.14 -2.43
C LEU A 193 -4.67 -19.35 -2.60
N GLY A 194 -5.00 -20.48 -3.22
CA GLY A 194 -6.35 -20.91 -3.59
C GLY A 194 -6.97 -20.17 -4.78
N ASP A 195 -6.21 -19.36 -5.53
CA ASP A 195 -6.64 -18.89 -6.83
C ASP A 195 -6.84 -20.07 -7.79
N LYS A 196 -7.79 -19.90 -8.70
CA LYS A 196 -8.20 -20.93 -9.64
C LYS A 196 -7.39 -20.82 -10.92
N VAL A 197 -6.85 -21.95 -11.37
CA VAL A 197 -6.12 -22.11 -12.63
C VAL A 197 -6.84 -23.14 -13.48
N ILE A 198 -7.03 -22.88 -14.77
CA ILE A 198 -7.60 -23.83 -15.72
C ILE A 198 -6.48 -24.41 -16.57
N LEU A 199 -6.40 -25.73 -16.59
CA LEU A 199 -5.52 -26.51 -17.46
C LEU A 199 -6.35 -27.06 -18.63
N LYS A 200 -5.97 -26.72 -19.86
CA LYS A 200 -6.63 -27.17 -21.09
C LYS A 200 -5.67 -28.05 -21.90
N THR A 201 -6.15 -29.21 -22.33
CA THR A 201 -5.43 -30.08 -23.25
C THR A 201 -5.30 -29.41 -24.63
N GLN A 202 -4.24 -29.75 -25.37
CA GLN A 202 -4.05 -29.25 -26.74
C GLN A 202 -4.91 -30.00 -27.77
N ASP A 203 -5.54 -31.12 -27.40
CA ASP A 203 -6.42 -31.86 -28.30
C ASP A 203 -7.76 -31.13 -28.49
N TYR A 204 -7.88 -30.47 -29.64
CA TYR A 204 -9.06 -29.71 -30.09
C TYR A 204 -10.18 -30.64 -30.59
N SER A 205 -10.63 -31.57 -29.75
CA SER A 205 -11.88 -32.32 -30.01
C SER A 205 -13.12 -31.46 -29.70
N GLU A 206 -14.29 -31.83 -30.23
CA GLU A 206 -15.56 -31.09 -29.98
C GLU A 206 -15.96 -31.08 -28.49
N GLU A 207 -15.40 -31.97 -27.68
CA GLU A 207 -15.58 -32.04 -26.21
C GLU A 207 -14.25 -31.78 -25.49
N ALA A 208 -13.88 -30.50 -25.33
CA ALA A 208 -12.67 -30.16 -24.58
C ALA A 208 -12.89 -30.37 -23.07
N ILE A 209 -12.05 -31.21 -22.46
CA ILE A 209 -12.01 -31.35 -21.00
C ILE A 209 -11.10 -30.26 -20.44
N HIS A 210 -11.59 -29.54 -19.44
CA HIS A 210 -10.83 -28.53 -18.72
C HIS A 210 -10.65 -28.99 -17.28
N PHE A 211 -9.40 -29.01 -16.82
CA PHE A 211 -9.09 -29.40 -15.44
C PHE A 211 -8.90 -28.16 -14.60
N ALA A 212 -9.71 -28.03 -13.55
CA ALA A 212 -9.53 -26.96 -12.59
C ALA A 212 -8.45 -27.34 -11.58
N ALA A 213 -7.56 -26.41 -11.34
CA ALA A 213 -6.53 -26.47 -10.33
C ALA A 213 -6.69 -25.30 -9.36
N TYR A 214 -6.26 -25.49 -8.11
CA TYR A 214 -6.14 -24.41 -7.14
C TYR A 214 -4.70 -24.28 -6.68
N ILE A 215 -4.22 -23.04 -6.56
CA ILE A 215 -2.87 -22.78 -6.05
C ILE A 215 -2.79 -23.21 -4.59
N ALA A 216 -1.91 -24.14 -4.27
CA ALA A 216 -1.66 -24.62 -2.91
C ALA A 216 -0.52 -23.87 -2.25
N GLU A 217 0.58 -23.67 -2.99
CA GLU A 217 1.81 -23.02 -2.54
C GLU A 217 2.44 -22.23 -3.68
N ILE A 218 3.20 -21.20 -3.36
CA ILE A 218 3.97 -20.39 -4.30
C ILE A 218 5.38 -20.27 -3.72
N HIS A 219 6.39 -20.73 -4.45
CA HIS A 219 7.79 -20.65 -4.07
C HIS A 219 8.62 -20.18 -5.27
N ASP A 220 9.27 -19.03 -5.15
CA ASP A 220 10.02 -18.39 -6.24
C ASP A 220 9.15 -18.24 -7.51
N GLU A 221 9.50 -18.95 -8.59
CA GLU A 221 8.73 -19.00 -9.85
C GLU A 221 7.87 -20.26 -9.98
N ASP A 222 7.95 -21.19 -9.03
CA ASP A 222 7.19 -22.43 -9.03
C ASP A 222 5.86 -22.28 -8.26
N VAL A 223 4.76 -22.63 -8.92
CA VAL A 223 3.41 -22.64 -8.37
C VAL A 223 2.95 -24.08 -8.20
N THR A 224 2.73 -24.49 -6.96
CA THR A 224 2.19 -25.82 -6.64
C THR A 224 0.68 -25.81 -6.80
N LEU A 225 0.16 -26.67 -7.66
CA LEU A 225 -1.24 -26.80 -8.04
C LEU A 225 -1.86 -28.05 -7.42
N LYS A 226 -3.00 -27.86 -6.74
CA LYS A 226 -3.89 -28.91 -6.31
C LYS A 226 -4.94 -29.18 -7.38
N VAL A 227 -4.85 -30.34 -8.00
CA VAL A 227 -5.75 -30.81 -9.06
C VAL A 227 -6.63 -31.96 -8.57
N ASN A 228 -7.53 -32.42 -9.43
CA ASN A 228 -8.25 -33.67 -9.23
C ASN A 228 -7.28 -34.87 -9.20
N SER A 229 -7.48 -35.82 -8.29
CA SER A 229 -6.60 -36.99 -8.10
C SER A 229 -6.50 -37.89 -9.33
N ASP A 230 -7.61 -38.06 -10.04
CA ASP A 230 -7.67 -38.94 -11.21
C ASP A 230 -6.85 -38.33 -12.35
N PHE A 231 -6.93 -36.99 -12.50
CA PHE A 231 -6.10 -36.24 -13.44
C PHE A 231 -4.62 -36.25 -13.04
N GLU A 232 -4.29 -36.05 -11.77
CA GLU A 232 -2.91 -36.06 -11.27
C GLU A 232 -2.20 -37.40 -11.55
N GLN A 233 -2.90 -38.51 -11.32
CA GLN A 233 -2.40 -39.86 -11.60
C GLN A 233 -2.26 -40.11 -13.11
N ALA A 234 -3.25 -39.70 -13.90
CA ALA A 234 -3.28 -39.93 -15.35
C ALA A 234 -2.32 -39.03 -16.14
N TYR A 235 -2.01 -37.82 -15.64
CA TYR A 235 -1.18 -36.85 -16.33
C TYR A 235 0.20 -37.44 -16.64
N ASN A 236 0.62 -37.41 -17.90
CA ASN A 236 1.87 -38.03 -18.36
C ASN A 236 2.74 -37.02 -19.14
N PHE A 237 2.92 -35.84 -18.54
CA PHE A 237 3.77 -34.77 -19.07
C PHE A 237 3.31 -34.22 -20.44
N GLU A 238 2.05 -34.44 -20.82
CA GLU A 238 1.51 -33.80 -22.02
C GLU A 238 1.51 -32.26 -21.90
N PRO A 239 1.75 -31.53 -23.00
CA PRO A 239 1.75 -30.07 -23.00
C PRO A 239 0.33 -29.55 -22.75
N MET A 240 0.21 -28.61 -21.81
CA MET A 240 -1.05 -28.02 -21.37
C MET A 240 -1.07 -26.52 -21.61
N ASN A 241 -2.24 -25.99 -21.94
CA ASN A 241 -2.50 -24.56 -21.95
C ASN A 241 -3.02 -24.15 -20.57
N VAL A 242 -2.50 -23.06 -20.03
CA VAL A 242 -2.78 -22.59 -18.68
C VAL A 242 -3.46 -21.23 -18.72
N GLU A 243 -4.60 -21.11 -18.06
CA GLU A 243 -5.34 -19.86 -17.90
C GLU A 243 -5.57 -19.56 -16.41
N PHE A 244 -5.21 -18.36 -15.98
CA PHE A 244 -5.41 -17.89 -14.61
C PHE A 244 -6.78 -17.21 -14.47
N ILE A 245 -7.57 -17.60 -13.47
CA ILE A 245 -8.90 -17.02 -13.23
C ILE A 245 -8.85 -16.03 -12.06
N HIS A 246 -9.36 -14.83 -12.30
CA HIS A 246 -9.52 -13.81 -11.26
C HIS A 246 -10.53 -14.22 -10.17
N SER A 247 -10.15 -14.09 -8.91
CA SER A 247 -11.05 -14.34 -7.77
C SER A 247 -12.05 -13.21 -7.56
N ARG A 248 -13.33 -13.48 -7.84
CA ARG A 248 -14.43 -12.50 -7.76
C ARG A 248 -15.02 -12.33 -6.35
N ILE A 249 -14.47 -12.98 -5.32
CA ILE A 249 -15.09 -13.03 -3.98
C ILE A 249 -15.16 -11.63 -3.35
N THR A 250 -14.04 -10.89 -3.35
CA THR A 250 -13.99 -9.55 -2.77
C THR A 250 -14.89 -8.59 -3.54
N THR A 251 -14.81 -8.59 -4.88
CA THR A 251 -15.63 -7.72 -5.74
C THR A 251 -17.12 -7.97 -5.54
N ARG A 252 -17.56 -9.24 -5.45
CA ARG A 252 -18.97 -9.59 -5.17
C ARG A 252 -19.42 -9.13 -3.78
N ARG A 253 -18.55 -9.21 -2.77
CA ARG A 253 -18.86 -8.66 -1.44
C ARG A 253 -18.98 -7.13 -1.47
N CYS A 254 -18.12 -6.45 -2.22
CA CYS A 254 -18.22 -5.01 -2.44
C CYS A 254 -19.52 -4.63 -3.16
N HIS A 255 -19.90 -5.33 -4.23
CA HIS A 255 -21.19 -5.11 -4.90
C HIS A 255 -22.38 -5.30 -3.96
N HIS A 256 -22.34 -6.36 -3.15
CA HIS A 256 -23.37 -6.59 -2.14
C HIS A 256 -23.45 -5.48 -1.12
N ALA A 257 -22.30 -5.02 -0.60
CA ALA A 257 -22.25 -3.91 0.34
C ALA A 257 -22.78 -2.60 -0.27
N VAL A 258 -22.44 -2.30 -1.52
CA VAL A 258 -22.95 -1.13 -2.28
C VAL A 258 -24.45 -1.22 -2.48
N GLU A 259 -24.99 -2.40 -2.77
CA GLU A 259 -26.42 -2.63 -2.88
C GLU A 259 -27.14 -2.42 -1.55
N GLN A 260 -26.57 -2.89 -0.45
CA GLN A 260 -27.11 -2.66 0.91
C GLN A 260 -26.95 -1.22 1.39
N ALA A 261 -25.96 -0.47 0.87
CA ALA A 261 -25.69 0.91 1.29
C ALA A 261 -26.85 1.89 1.01
N ILE A 262 -27.74 1.56 0.06
CA ILE A 262 -28.98 2.34 -0.15
C ILE A 262 -29.84 2.32 1.10
N HIS A 263 -29.94 1.19 1.79
CA HIS A 263 -30.71 1.10 3.03
C HIS A 263 -30.05 1.95 4.11
N LEU A 264 -28.72 1.87 4.24
CA LEU A 264 -27.92 2.64 5.18
C LEU A 264 -28.11 4.17 5.07
N GLY A 265 -28.26 4.67 3.84
CA GLY A 265 -28.35 6.10 3.55
C GLY A 265 -29.78 6.68 3.57
N ALA A 266 -30.82 5.86 3.57
CA ALA A 266 -32.21 6.36 3.57
C ALA A 266 -32.63 6.96 4.93
N LYS A 267 -31.94 6.62 6.04
CA LYS A 267 -32.33 7.06 7.40
C LYS A 267 -31.20 7.44 8.38
N GLY A 268 -29.91 7.28 8.07
CA GLY A 268 -28.88 7.55 9.10
C GLY A 268 -27.44 7.76 8.66
N ILE A 269 -26.94 7.08 7.63
CA ILE A 269 -25.56 7.26 7.17
C ILE A 269 -25.58 8.21 5.99
N CYS A 270 -25.46 9.51 6.28
CA CYS A 270 -25.56 10.57 5.27
C CYS A 270 -24.33 10.55 4.33
N LEU A 271 -24.32 9.60 3.39
CA LEU A 271 -23.27 9.46 2.38
C LEU A 271 -23.39 10.57 1.32
N THR A 272 -24.58 11.16 1.13
CA THR A 272 -24.87 11.93 -0.10
C THR A 272 -25.95 13.03 -0.03
N ASN A 273 -26.63 13.35 1.09
CA ASN A 273 -27.78 14.28 1.06
C ASN A 273 -27.67 15.51 2.00
N LEU A 274 -27.60 16.72 1.43
CA LEU A 274 -27.50 18.01 2.16
C LEU A 274 -28.79 18.45 2.87
N TYR A 275 -29.96 17.93 2.50
CA TYR A 275 -31.24 18.50 2.96
C TYR A 275 -31.70 17.99 4.34
N SER A 276 -31.37 16.75 4.70
CA SER A 276 -31.63 16.18 6.04
C SER A 276 -30.71 16.76 7.12
N LEU A 277 -29.63 17.44 6.70
CA LEU A 277 -28.59 17.95 7.57
C LEU A 277 -29.03 19.15 8.39
N ASN A 278 -29.89 20.05 7.90
CA ASN A 278 -30.22 21.27 8.66
C ASN A 278 -30.92 20.96 10.00
N TYR A 279 -31.74 19.92 10.06
CA TYR A 279 -32.37 19.49 11.31
C TYR A 279 -31.38 18.79 12.26
N ILE A 280 -30.47 17.98 11.73
CA ILE A 280 -29.46 17.27 12.51
C ILE A 280 -28.35 18.24 12.98
N LEU A 281 -27.91 19.17 12.13
CA LEU A 281 -26.96 20.24 12.45
C LEU A 281 -27.54 21.19 13.51
N LEU A 282 -28.80 21.61 13.41
CA LEU A 282 -29.40 22.44 14.47
C LEU A 282 -29.46 21.67 15.78
N ASP A 283 -29.85 20.39 15.79
CA ASP A 283 -29.95 19.63 17.05
C ASP A 283 -28.56 19.24 17.61
N ILE A 284 -27.55 18.99 16.77
CA ILE A 284 -26.17 18.69 17.17
C ILE A 284 -25.41 19.94 17.63
N VAL A 285 -25.51 21.07 16.91
CA VAL A 285 -24.86 22.34 17.28
C VAL A 285 -25.52 22.94 18.52
N ASN A 286 -26.83 22.78 18.72
CA ASN A 286 -27.50 23.19 19.96
C ASN A 286 -27.23 22.24 21.14
N ARG A 287 -26.69 21.04 20.88
CA ARG A 287 -26.21 20.08 21.88
C ARG A 287 -24.68 20.08 21.95
N ILE A 288 -24.04 21.24 22.04
CA ILE A 288 -22.71 21.30 22.65
C ILE A 288 -22.92 20.82 24.10
N PRO A 289 -22.53 19.60 24.47
CA PRO A 289 -22.88 19.08 25.79
C PRO A 289 -22.07 19.88 26.81
N THR A 290 -22.77 20.49 27.76
CA THR A 290 -22.16 20.88 29.03
C THR A 290 -21.55 19.62 29.63
N TRP A 291 -20.23 19.65 29.82
CA TRP A 291 -19.41 18.48 30.15
C TRP A 291 -19.84 17.85 31.47
N ASN A 292 -20.61 16.76 31.42
CA ASN A 292 -20.59 15.78 32.48
C ASN A 292 -19.55 14.73 32.11
N THR A 293 -18.30 14.99 32.52
CA THR A 293 -17.26 13.97 32.60
C THR A 293 -17.75 12.84 33.49
N GLN A 294 -18.32 11.79 32.88
CA GLN A 294 -18.22 10.47 33.47
C GLN A 294 -16.72 10.23 33.71
N HIS A 295 -16.34 10.08 34.98
CA HIS A 295 -15.00 9.68 35.35
C HIS A 295 -14.74 8.33 34.67
N CYS A 296 -13.90 8.34 33.63
CA CYS A 296 -13.49 7.15 32.90
C CYS A 296 -12.04 6.90 33.30
N ASP A 297 -11.82 5.89 34.12
CA ASP A 297 -10.48 5.46 34.49
C ASP A 297 -9.89 4.71 33.28
N PHE A 298 -8.88 5.32 32.67
CA PHE A 298 -8.22 4.77 31.49
C PHE A 298 -7.31 3.61 31.87
N PHE A 299 -7.35 2.52 31.10
CA PHE A 299 -6.48 1.36 31.31
C PHE A 299 -5.03 1.69 30.99
N ASN A 300 -4.81 2.47 29.92
CA ASN A 300 -3.50 2.98 29.59
C ASN A 300 -3.28 4.38 30.21
N PRO A 301 -2.40 4.53 31.22
CA PRO A 301 -2.14 5.82 31.86
C PRO A 301 -1.34 6.79 30.98
N LEU A 302 -0.71 6.29 29.90
CA LEU A 302 0.15 7.08 29.01
C LEU A 302 -0.63 7.82 27.91
N LEU A 303 -1.96 7.67 27.86
CA LEU A 303 -2.77 8.37 26.87
C LEU A 303 -2.71 9.88 27.07
N ASN A 304 -2.53 10.60 25.96
CA ASN A 304 -2.63 12.06 25.99
C ASN A 304 -4.09 12.53 25.92
N GLU A 305 -4.31 13.83 26.13
CA GLU A 305 -5.65 14.41 26.20
C GLU A 305 -6.48 14.24 24.91
N HIS A 306 -5.86 14.30 23.73
CA HIS A 306 -6.58 14.05 22.47
C HIS A 306 -7.01 12.59 22.33
N GLN A 307 -6.16 11.65 22.74
CA GLN A 307 -6.50 10.22 22.73
C GLN A 307 -7.60 9.91 23.76
N LYS A 308 -7.51 10.48 24.97
CA LYS A 308 -8.56 10.37 26.01
C LYS A 308 -9.88 10.96 25.53
N LEU A 309 -9.85 12.12 24.88
CA LEU A 309 -11.04 12.75 24.30
C LEU A 309 -11.67 11.84 23.24
N ALA A 310 -10.86 11.28 22.33
CA ALA A 310 -11.36 10.36 21.32
C ALA A 310 -12.05 9.13 21.94
N VAL A 311 -11.42 8.52 22.94
CA VAL A 311 -11.98 7.37 23.67
C VAL A 311 -13.30 7.74 24.35
N LYS A 312 -13.38 8.90 25.01
CA LYS A 312 -14.62 9.38 25.65
C LYS A 312 -15.76 9.57 24.64
N ARG A 313 -15.48 10.17 23.48
CA ARG A 313 -16.47 10.36 22.39
C ARG A 313 -16.92 9.04 21.78
N ILE A 314 -15.98 8.12 21.58
CA ILE A 314 -16.30 6.78 21.10
C ILE A 314 -17.16 6.05 22.14
N LEU A 315 -16.86 6.16 23.44
CA LEU A 315 -17.67 5.52 24.47
C LEU A 315 -19.07 6.14 24.59
N SER A 316 -19.20 7.47 24.52
CA SER A 316 -20.50 8.14 24.63
C SER A 316 -21.39 7.93 23.43
N GLY A 317 -20.80 7.76 22.23
CA GLY A 317 -21.57 7.46 21.02
C GLY A 317 -22.51 8.59 20.59
N GLU A 318 -22.19 9.83 20.94
CA GLU A 318 -23.03 11.01 20.69
C GLU A 318 -23.35 11.26 19.21
N CYS A 319 -22.46 10.84 18.30
CA CYS A 319 -22.65 11.03 16.86
C CYS A 319 -23.39 9.88 16.18
N ARG A 320 -23.82 8.82 16.90
CA ARG A 320 -24.52 7.67 16.30
C ARG A 320 -25.76 8.13 15.53
N PRO A 321 -26.03 7.60 14.33
CA PRO A 321 -25.28 6.57 13.58
C PRO A 321 -24.19 7.14 12.65
N THR A 322 -23.95 8.45 12.70
CA THR A 322 -22.97 9.13 11.84
C THR A 322 -21.56 8.64 12.16
N PRO A 323 -20.72 8.30 11.15
CA PRO A 323 -19.37 7.82 11.37
C PRO A 323 -18.51 8.81 12.18
N TYR A 324 -17.89 8.32 13.25
CA TYR A 324 -16.86 9.06 13.97
C TYR A 324 -15.49 8.81 13.32
N ILE A 325 -14.71 9.85 13.06
CA ILE A 325 -13.39 9.75 12.45
C ILE A 325 -12.30 10.01 13.49
N LEU A 326 -11.44 9.01 13.71
CA LEU A 326 -10.17 9.19 14.39
C LEU A 326 -9.09 9.51 13.35
N PHE A 327 -8.84 10.80 13.14
CA PHE A 327 -7.80 11.25 12.21
C PHE A 327 -6.44 11.19 12.92
N GLY A 328 -5.63 10.19 12.58
CA GLY A 328 -4.28 10.06 13.13
C GLY A 328 -3.19 10.08 12.07
N PRO A 329 -2.47 11.21 11.95
CA PRO A 329 -1.19 11.32 11.28
C PRO A 329 -0.19 10.21 11.70
N PRO A 330 0.91 9.97 10.96
CA PRO A 330 1.86 8.91 11.26
C PRO A 330 2.47 9.11 12.66
N GLY A 331 2.66 8.01 13.40
CA GLY A 331 3.29 8.02 14.72
C GLY A 331 2.45 8.62 15.86
N THR A 332 1.15 8.88 15.66
CA THR A 332 0.30 9.54 16.68
C THR A 332 -0.43 8.59 17.66
N GLY A 333 -0.23 7.28 17.52
CA GLY A 333 -0.84 6.29 18.41
C GLY A 333 -2.31 5.97 18.12
N LYS A 334 -2.73 6.00 16.85
CA LYS A 334 -4.08 5.56 16.40
C LYS A 334 -4.50 4.23 17.01
N THR A 335 -3.69 3.19 16.75
CA THR A 335 -3.98 1.83 17.22
C THR A 335 -4.06 1.78 18.75
N VAL A 336 -3.18 2.46 19.48
CA VAL A 336 -3.25 2.53 20.95
C VAL A 336 -4.58 3.13 21.43
N THR A 337 -5.07 4.16 20.74
CA THR A 337 -6.35 4.81 21.04
C THR A 337 -7.53 3.89 20.74
N ILE A 338 -7.50 3.15 19.64
CA ILE A 338 -8.53 2.16 19.28
C ILE A 338 -8.58 1.03 20.31
N ILE A 339 -7.42 0.52 20.72
CA ILE A 339 -7.31 -0.55 21.72
C ILE A 339 -7.94 -0.11 23.04
N GLU A 340 -7.61 1.09 23.51
CA GLU A 340 -8.27 1.66 24.70
C GLU A 340 -9.79 1.76 24.50
N ALA A 341 -10.25 2.30 23.38
CA ALA A 341 -11.69 2.45 23.12
C ALA A 341 -12.43 1.10 23.13
N ILE A 342 -11.84 0.06 22.55
CA ILE A 342 -12.39 -1.32 22.57
C ILE A 342 -12.49 -1.83 24.01
N LEU A 343 -11.44 -1.65 24.81
CA LEU A 343 -11.43 -2.07 26.22
C LEU A 343 -12.48 -1.32 27.03
N GLN A 344 -12.59 0.00 26.85
CA GLN A 344 -13.59 0.82 27.53
C GLN A 344 -15.02 0.41 27.18
N ILE A 345 -15.31 0.15 25.90
CA ILE A 345 -16.62 -0.38 25.46
C ILE A 345 -16.88 -1.77 26.03
N TYR A 346 -15.87 -2.64 26.07
CA TYR A 346 -15.99 -3.99 26.60
C TYR A 346 -16.34 -3.98 28.10
N TYR A 347 -15.71 -3.12 28.89
CA TYR A 347 -15.96 -3.04 30.33
C TYR A 347 -17.22 -2.24 30.69
N SER A 348 -17.50 -1.15 29.97
CA SER A 348 -18.58 -0.22 30.32
C SER A 348 -19.94 -0.62 29.74
N LEU A 349 -19.99 -1.35 28.63
CA LEU A 349 -21.22 -1.67 27.91
C LEU A 349 -21.41 -3.19 27.75
N PRO A 350 -21.86 -3.96 28.77
CA PRO A 350 -21.87 -5.43 28.76
C PRO A 350 -22.58 -6.09 27.56
N SER A 351 -23.60 -5.44 27.00
CA SER A 351 -24.36 -5.91 25.83
C SER A 351 -23.69 -5.59 24.49
N SER A 352 -22.55 -4.90 24.49
CA SER A 352 -21.84 -4.52 23.27
C SER A 352 -21.27 -5.74 22.55
N ARG A 353 -21.42 -5.75 21.22
CA ARG A 353 -20.73 -6.61 20.26
C ARG A 353 -19.90 -5.74 19.33
N ILE A 354 -18.60 -6.01 19.27
CA ILE A 354 -17.60 -5.16 18.62
C ILE A 354 -17.02 -5.90 17.41
N LEU A 355 -17.19 -5.32 16.23
CA LEU A 355 -16.53 -5.76 15.00
C LEU A 355 -15.36 -4.82 14.72
N VAL A 356 -14.15 -5.35 14.62
CA VAL A 356 -12.93 -4.59 14.36
C VAL A 356 -12.35 -5.03 13.03
N CYS A 357 -12.29 -4.10 12.10
CA CYS A 357 -11.87 -4.32 10.74
C CYS A 357 -10.67 -3.47 10.34
N ALA A 358 -9.89 -3.99 9.40
CA ALA A 358 -8.89 -3.24 8.66
C ALA A 358 -8.74 -3.86 7.26
N PRO A 359 -8.28 -3.12 6.24
CA PRO A 359 -8.13 -3.65 4.90
C PRO A 359 -7.03 -4.74 4.81
N SER A 360 -5.99 -4.66 5.64
CA SER A 360 -4.87 -5.60 5.61
C SER A 360 -4.88 -6.65 6.73
N ASN A 361 -4.33 -7.82 6.43
CA ASN A 361 -4.12 -8.87 7.42
C ASN A 361 -3.13 -8.45 8.53
N SER A 362 -2.08 -7.71 8.17
CA SER A 362 -1.09 -7.22 9.14
C SER A 362 -1.68 -6.22 10.14
N ALA A 363 -2.57 -5.33 9.72
CA ALA A 363 -3.24 -4.38 10.62
C ALA A 363 -4.19 -5.09 11.59
N THR A 364 -4.98 -6.04 11.11
CA THR A 364 -5.87 -6.85 11.96
C THR A 364 -5.10 -7.71 12.96
N ASP A 365 -3.97 -8.28 12.55
CA ASP A 365 -3.08 -9.04 13.44
C ASP A 365 -2.44 -8.17 14.52
N LEU A 366 -2.00 -6.95 14.16
CA LEU A 366 -1.46 -5.99 15.12
C LEU A 366 -2.50 -5.64 16.19
N ILE A 367 -3.76 -5.41 15.81
CA ILE A 367 -4.84 -5.15 16.78
C ILE A 367 -5.06 -6.36 17.69
N CYS A 368 -5.09 -7.58 17.13
CA CYS A 368 -5.23 -8.82 17.90
C CYS A 368 -4.10 -8.98 18.92
N LEU A 369 -2.85 -8.77 18.49
CA LEU A 369 -1.67 -8.84 19.34
C LEU A 369 -1.71 -7.79 20.45
N ARG A 370 -2.06 -6.54 20.14
CA ARG A 370 -2.15 -5.46 21.15
C ARG A 370 -3.25 -5.71 22.18
N LEU A 371 -4.38 -6.28 21.78
CA LEU A 371 -5.44 -6.70 22.71
C LEU A 371 -4.98 -7.86 23.58
N HIS A 372 -4.26 -8.83 23.01
CA HIS A 372 -3.65 -9.92 23.78
C HIS A 372 -2.65 -9.40 24.82
N ASP A 373 -1.70 -8.56 24.39
CA ASP A 373 -0.63 -7.99 25.22
C ASP A 373 -1.17 -7.13 26.37
N SER A 374 -2.37 -6.56 26.21
CA SER A 374 -3.04 -5.81 27.28
C SER A 374 -3.29 -6.67 28.53
N LYS A 375 -3.47 -7.99 28.37
CA LYS A 375 -3.85 -8.94 29.43
C LYS A 375 -5.15 -8.58 30.17
N LEU A 376 -5.97 -7.69 29.59
CA LEU A 376 -7.21 -7.22 30.20
C LEU A 376 -8.45 -7.98 29.72
N LEU A 377 -8.36 -8.75 28.64
CA LEU A 377 -9.49 -9.53 28.13
C LEU A 377 -9.48 -10.95 28.69
N ARG A 378 -10.67 -11.45 29.06
CA ARG A 378 -10.84 -12.85 29.47
C ARG A 378 -10.66 -13.79 28.26
N PRO A 379 -10.13 -15.01 28.45
CA PRO A 379 -10.10 -16.03 27.39
C PRO A 379 -11.50 -16.27 26.81
N GLY A 380 -11.59 -16.48 25.50
CA GLY A 380 -12.86 -16.72 24.80
C GLY A 380 -13.71 -15.47 24.50
N VAL A 381 -13.24 -14.26 24.83
CA VAL A 381 -13.95 -13.00 24.52
C VAL A 381 -13.71 -12.53 23.08
N MET A 382 -12.50 -12.74 22.58
CA MET A 382 -12.06 -12.25 21.27
C MET A 382 -11.69 -13.39 20.31
N VAL A 383 -11.88 -13.14 19.01
CA VAL A 383 -11.55 -14.05 17.91
C VAL A 383 -10.99 -13.29 16.71
N ARG A 384 -10.06 -13.91 15.99
CA ARG A 384 -9.48 -13.43 14.73
C ARG A 384 -10.03 -14.29 13.57
N VAL A 385 -10.86 -13.71 12.71
CA VAL A 385 -11.47 -14.42 11.57
C VAL A 385 -10.65 -14.22 10.30
N ASN A 386 -10.02 -15.29 9.80
CA ASN A 386 -9.17 -15.24 8.62
C ASN A 386 -9.90 -15.64 7.34
N ALA A 387 -9.36 -15.21 6.19
CA ALA A 387 -9.73 -15.77 4.90
C ALA A 387 -9.37 -17.27 4.87
N ILE A 388 -10.15 -18.07 4.13
CA ILE A 388 -10.01 -19.53 4.08
C ILE A 388 -8.61 -19.97 3.61
N ASN A 389 -8.02 -19.20 2.69
CA ASN A 389 -6.73 -19.54 2.07
C ASN A 389 -5.54 -18.80 2.71
N ARG A 390 -5.70 -18.28 3.92
CA ARG A 390 -4.61 -17.58 4.60
C ARG A 390 -3.56 -18.59 5.06
N ASN A 391 -2.30 -18.39 4.66
CA ASN A 391 -1.20 -19.24 5.09
C ASN A 391 -0.99 -19.14 6.62
N GLU A 392 -1.11 -20.27 7.32
CA GLU A 392 -0.93 -20.37 8.77
C GLU A 392 0.53 -20.20 9.21
N GLU A 393 1.51 -20.49 8.35
CA GLU A 393 2.93 -20.35 8.68
C GLU A 393 3.35 -18.90 8.86
N SER A 394 2.69 -17.99 8.16
CA SER A 394 2.92 -16.54 8.26
C SER A 394 2.43 -15.91 9.56
N LEU A 395 1.69 -16.66 10.39
CA LEU A 395 1.06 -16.15 11.60
C LEU A 395 1.98 -16.25 12.81
N ASN A 396 1.97 -15.20 13.64
CA ASN A 396 2.55 -15.24 14.97
C ASN A 396 1.87 -16.33 15.82
N GLU A 397 2.66 -17.14 16.54
CA GLU A 397 2.18 -18.27 17.36
C GLU A 397 1.10 -17.86 18.37
N VAL A 398 1.22 -16.67 18.95
CA VAL A 398 0.23 -16.12 19.89
C VAL A 398 -1.12 -15.90 19.20
N ILE A 399 -1.10 -15.39 17.96
CA ILE A 399 -2.30 -15.07 17.20
C ILE A 399 -3.03 -16.34 16.75
N LYS A 400 -2.30 -17.43 16.50
CA LYS A 400 -2.89 -18.73 16.07
C LYS A 400 -3.96 -19.21 17.05
N CYS A 401 -3.79 -18.99 18.35
CA CYS A 401 -4.76 -19.34 19.40
C CYS A 401 -6.11 -18.61 19.28
N TYR A 402 -6.16 -17.49 18.57
CA TYR A 402 -7.38 -16.70 18.34
C TYR A 402 -7.98 -16.94 16.96
N CYS A 403 -7.27 -17.63 16.07
CA CYS A 403 -7.65 -17.76 14.67
C CYS A 403 -8.82 -18.74 14.48
N LYS A 404 -9.82 -18.30 13.71
CA LYS A 404 -10.89 -19.13 13.16
C LYS A 404 -11.01 -18.85 11.66
N ALA A 405 -11.39 -19.84 10.87
CA ALA A 405 -11.59 -19.70 9.42
C ALA A 405 -12.66 -20.67 8.91
N GLY A 406 -13.17 -20.43 7.71
CA GLY A 406 -14.02 -21.39 7.00
C GLY A 406 -15.31 -21.75 7.76
N GLU A 407 -15.52 -23.02 8.07
CA GLU A 407 -16.78 -23.51 8.66
C GLU A 407 -17.03 -23.00 10.10
N ASP A 408 -16.00 -22.46 10.76
CA ASP A 408 -16.09 -21.96 12.14
C ASP A 408 -16.65 -20.54 12.25
N ILE A 409 -17.10 -19.91 11.15
CA ILE A 409 -17.63 -18.53 11.17
C ILE A 409 -18.86 -18.41 12.09
N HIS A 410 -19.70 -19.44 12.17
CA HIS A 410 -20.86 -19.45 13.07
C HIS A 410 -20.43 -19.42 14.55
N GLU A 411 -19.40 -20.19 14.91
CA GLU A 411 -18.82 -20.13 16.26
C GLU A 411 -18.19 -18.76 16.52
N ALA A 412 -17.44 -18.24 15.54
CA ALA A 412 -16.84 -16.91 15.61
C ALA A 412 -17.86 -15.80 15.86
N SER A 413 -19.08 -15.92 15.31
CA SER A 413 -20.15 -14.93 15.51
C SER A 413 -20.64 -14.79 16.96
N GLN A 414 -20.36 -15.79 17.81
CA GLN A 414 -20.76 -15.80 19.21
C GLN A 414 -19.82 -14.96 20.08
N PHE A 415 -18.59 -14.72 19.63
CA PHE A 415 -17.60 -13.91 20.33
C PHE A 415 -18.05 -12.45 20.41
N ARG A 416 -17.56 -11.77 21.45
CA ARG A 416 -17.94 -10.38 21.73
C ARG A 416 -17.09 -9.39 20.94
N ILE A 417 -15.81 -9.73 20.72
CA ILE A 417 -14.86 -8.93 19.94
C ILE A 417 -14.41 -9.78 18.74
N ILE A 418 -14.73 -9.34 17.54
CA ILE A 418 -14.36 -10.03 16.30
C ILE A 418 -13.39 -9.17 15.52
N ILE A 419 -12.21 -9.71 15.22
CA ILE A 419 -11.16 -9.04 14.45
C ILE A 419 -11.05 -9.71 13.09
N VAL A 420 -11.29 -8.96 12.01
CA VAL A 420 -11.47 -9.54 10.66
C VAL A 420 -11.12 -8.51 9.60
N THR A 421 -10.63 -8.92 8.42
CA THR A 421 -10.39 -7.93 7.35
C THR A 421 -11.70 -7.38 6.79
N CYS A 422 -11.70 -6.17 6.22
CA CYS A 422 -12.91 -5.56 5.64
C CYS A 422 -13.58 -6.50 4.62
N SER A 423 -12.81 -7.06 3.68
CA SER A 423 -13.33 -8.07 2.75
C SER A 423 -13.86 -9.32 3.46
N SER A 424 -13.14 -9.85 4.47
CA SER A 424 -13.56 -11.07 5.17
C SER A 424 -14.79 -10.89 6.06
N ALA A 425 -15.12 -9.66 6.47
CA ALA A 425 -16.36 -9.37 7.19
C ALA A 425 -17.60 -9.80 6.38
N GLY A 426 -17.51 -9.83 5.04
CA GLY A 426 -18.59 -10.33 4.18
C GLY A 426 -18.88 -11.83 4.32
N MET A 427 -18.07 -12.58 5.06
CA MET A 427 -18.41 -13.94 5.52
C MET A 427 -19.66 -13.95 6.41
N PHE A 428 -19.90 -12.87 7.17
CA PHE A 428 -21.06 -12.75 8.05
C PHE A 428 -22.38 -12.60 7.29
N TYR A 429 -22.34 -12.10 6.04
CA TYR A 429 -23.50 -12.13 5.16
C TYR A 429 -23.95 -13.55 4.88
N GLN A 430 -23.00 -14.45 4.57
CA GLN A 430 -23.29 -15.83 4.16
C GLN A 430 -23.98 -16.65 5.25
N ILE A 431 -23.64 -16.38 6.51
CA ILE A 431 -24.27 -17.04 7.67
C ILE A 431 -25.57 -16.36 8.13
N GLY A 432 -26.01 -15.31 7.43
CA GLY A 432 -27.30 -14.66 7.67
C GLY A 432 -27.39 -13.92 9.01
N ILE A 433 -26.28 -13.32 9.48
CA ILE A 433 -26.33 -12.48 10.69
C ILE A 433 -27.30 -11.32 10.46
N ARG A 434 -28.18 -11.09 11.43
CA ARG A 434 -29.15 -9.97 11.39
C ARG A 434 -28.41 -8.64 11.49
N CYS A 435 -28.87 -7.65 10.71
CA CYS A 435 -28.45 -6.27 10.88
C CYS A 435 -28.66 -5.82 12.34
N GLY A 436 -27.66 -5.15 12.91
CA GLY A 436 -27.66 -4.75 14.32
C GLY A 436 -27.12 -5.80 15.30
N HIS A 437 -26.68 -6.98 14.82
CA HIS A 437 -25.91 -7.91 15.65
C HIS A 437 -24.64 -7.26 16.20
N PHE A 438 -23.97 -6.45 15.39
CA PHE A 438 -22.87 -5.62 15.85
C PHE A 438 -23.39 -4.27 16.32
N THR A 439 -22.95 -3.87 17.51
CA THR A 439 -23.28 -2.57 18.11
C THR A 439 -22.24 -1.51 17.76
N HIS A 440 -20.99 -1.93 17.57
CA HIS A 440 -19.85 -1.06 17.25
C HIS A 440 -19.07 -1.69 16.10
N VAL A 441 -18.75 -0.91 15.09
CA VAL A 441 -17.87 -1.28 13.97
C VAL A 441 -16.70 -0.31 13.93
N PHE A 442 -15.50 -0.82 14.10
CA PHE A 442 -14.24 -0.11 13.91
C PHE A 442 -13.66 -0.48 12.55
N VAL A 443 -13.23 0.51 11.78
CA VAL A 443 -12.42 0.30 10.57
C VAL A 443 -11.12 1.06 10.76
N ASP A 444 -10.05 0.37 11.12
CA ASP A 444 -8.70 0.94 11.20
C ASP A 444 -8.04 0.94 9.82
N GLU A 445 -7.13 1.89 9.61
CA GLU A 445 -6.53 2.18 8.31
C GLU A 445 -7.59 2.37 7.20
N ALA A 446 -8.73 2.98 7.53
CA ALA A 446 -9.87 3.18 6.61
C ALA A 446 -9.52 3.99 5.36
N GLY A 447 -8.44 4.79 5.41
CA GLY A 447 -7.91 5.48 4.23
C GLY A 447 -7.39 4.53 3.14
N GLN A 448 -6.92 3.34 3.50
CA GLN A 448 -6.39 2.33 2.57
C GLN A 448 -7.48 1.45 1.95
N ALA A 449 -8.68 1.42 2.54
CA ALA A 449 -9.81 0.65 2.01
C ALA A 449 -10.54 1.46 0.94
N SER A 450 -10.98 0.80 -0.14
CA SER A 450 -11.90 1.44 -1.07
C SER A 450 -13.24 1.73 -0.35
N GLU A 451 -14.04 2.67 -0.86
CA GLU A 451 -15.36 2.92 -0.28
C GLU A 451 -16.26 1.66 -0.28
N PRO A 452 -16.40 0.92 -1.40
CA PRO A 452 -17.16 -0.34 -1.40
C PRO A 452 -16.64 -1.38 -0.39
N GLU A 453 -15.33 -1.45 -0.19
CA GLU A 453 -14.74 -2.38 0.78
C GLU A 453 -15.04 -1.97 2.22
N SER A 454 -14.94 -0.67 2.54
CA SER A 454 -15.31 -0.13 3.86
C SER A 454 -16.79 -0.33 4.16
N LEU A 455 -17.65 -0.34 3.15
CA LEU A 455 -19.08 -0.60 3.32
C LEU A 455 -19.39 -2.04 3.75
N ILE A 456 -18.50 -3.02 3.50
CA ILE A 456 -18.73 -4.42 3.86
C ILE A 456 -18.98 -4.58 5.37
N PRO A 457 -18.09 -4.14 6.28
CA PRO A 457 -18.38 -4.23 7.70
C PRO A 457 -19.48 -3.26 8.16
N LEU A 458 -19.63 -2.11 7.51
CA LEU A 458 -20.67 -1.11 7.85
C LEU A 458 -22.09 -1.64 7.56
N GLY A 459 -22.28 -2.48 6.55
CA GLY A 459 -23.56 -3.11 6.23
C GLY A 459 -24.07 -4.10 7.29
N LEU A 460 -23.25 -4.46 8.28
CA LEU A 460 -23.63 -5.37 9.37
C LEU A 460 -24.17 -4.65 10.62
N ILE A 461 -24.14 -3.32 10.65
CA ILE A 461 -24.51 -2.51 11.81
C ILE A 461 -25.92 -1.92 11.66
N SER A 462 -26.60 -1.68 12.79
CA SER A 462 -27.89 -0.98 12.79
C SER A 462 -27.72 0.50 12.46
N GLU A 463 -28.51 1.01 11.53
CA GLU A 463 -28.57 2.43 11.16
C GLU A 463 -29.11 3.35 12.27
N VAL A 464 -29.71 2.80 13.32
CA VAL A 464 -30.34 3.61 14.39
C VAL A 464 -29.49 3.62 15.64
N THR A 465 -28.93 2.46 16.00
CA THR A 465 -28.23 2.27 17.28
C THR A 465 -26.74 1.97 17.13
N GLY A 466 -26.31 1.68 15.91
CA GLY A 466 -24.94 1.30 15.60
C GLY A 466 -23.97 2.47 15.71
N GLN A 467 -22.77 2.18 16.19
CA GLN A 467 -21.65 3.11 16.17
C GLN A 467 -20.58 2.71 15.17
N ILE A 468 -20.23 3.66 14.30
CA ILE A 468 -19.18 3.48 13.31
C ILE A 468 -17.98 4.35 13.72
N VAL A 469 -16.79 3.76 13.76
CA VAL A 469 -15.52 4.45 14.03
C VAL A 469 -14.57 4.16 12.87
N LEU A 470 -14.23 5.19 12.10
CA LEU A 470 -13.25 5.13 11.03
C LEU A 470 -11.94 5.73 11.53
N SER A 471 -10.90 4.92 11.66
CA SER A 471 -9.56 5.36 12.02
C SER A 471 -8.66 5.33 10.79
N GLY A 472 -7.88 6.38 10.58
CA GLY A 472 -6.96 6.43 9.45
C GLY A 472 -6.34 7.80 9.25
N ASP A 473 -5.69 7.95 8.10
CA ASP A 473 -5.07 9.20 7.67
C ASP A 473 -5.38 9.43 6.17
N PRO A 474 -6.21 10.44 5.82
CA PRO A 474 -6.53 10.74 4.42
C PRO A 474 -5.32 11.23 3.61
N MET A 475 -4.26 11.68 4.28
CA MET A 475 -3.03 12.22 3.66
C MET A 475 -1.96 11.13 3.41
N GLN A 476 -2.22 9.88 3.82
CA GLN A 476 -1.39 8.71 3.48
C GLN A 476 -2.00 7.92 2.31
N LEU A 477 -1.34 6.83 1.91
CA LEU A 477 -1.76 5.98 0.79
C LEU A 477 -3.22 5.56 0.88
N GLY A 478 -3.92 5.70 -0.26
CA GLY A 478 -5.28 5.25 -0.47
C GLY A 478 -5.35 3.79 -0.95
N SER A 479 -6.55 3.35 -1.35
CA SER A 479 -6.75 2.02 -1.94
C SER A 479 -6.02 1.85 -3.27
N ILE A 480 -5.45 0.67 -3.49
CA ILE A 480 -4.77 0.32 -4.74
C ILE A 480 -5.82 -0.06 -5.79
N ILE A 481 -6.03 0.82 -6.77
CA ILE A 481 -6.92 0.61 -7.92
C ILE A 481 -6.06 0.51 -9.18
N LYS A 482 -6.24 -0.55 -9.98
CA LYS A 482 -5.44 -0.80 -11.18
C LYS A 482 -6.06 -0.18 -12.43
N SER A 483 -7.38 -0.22 -12.54
CA SER A 483 -8.12 0.36 -13.66
C SER A 483 -8.00 1.87 -13.66
N LYS A 484 -7.37 2.40 -14.71
CA LYS A 484 -7.22 3.85 -14.91
C LYS A 484 -8.57 4.54 -15.03
N ILE A 485 -9.55 3.89 -15.65
CA ILE A 485 -10.91 4.42 -15.81
C ILE A 485 -11.60 4.46 -14.44
N ALA A 486 -11.54 3.36 -13.66
CA ALA A 486 -12.16 3.35 -12.34
C ALA A 486 -11.52 4.37 -11.38
N MET A 487 -10.20 4.56 -11.46
CA MET A 487 -9.48 5.59 -10.72
C MET A 487 -9.89 7.01 -11.13
N LEU A 488 -10.03 7.28 -12.44
CA LEU A 488 -10.45 8.58 -12.95
C LEU A 488 -11.80 9.04 -12.36
N TYR A 489 -12.74 8.10 -12.23
CA TYR A 489 -14.08 8.34 -11.69
C TYR A 489 -14.19 8.10 -10.18
N GLY A 490 -13.06 8.00 -9.45
CA GLY A 490 -13.02 8.13 -8.00
C GLY A 490 -13.14 6.85 -7.18
N LEU A 491 -12.93 5.66 -7.76
CA LEU A 491 -12.87 4.41 -6.98
C LEU A 491 -11.70 4.39 -5.99
N ASN A 492 -10.64 5.15 -6.27
CA ASN A 492 -9.46 5.29 -5.41
C ASN A 492 -9.68 6.19 -4.19
N ILE A 493 -10.83 6.88 -4.10
CA ILE A 493 -11.19 7.75 -2.98
C ILE A 493 -11.88 6.89 -1.91
N SER A 494 -11.21 6.73 -0.76
CA SER A 494 -11.74 5.99 0.39
C SER A 494 -12.99 6.67 0.99
N LEU A 495 -13.79 5.90 1.74
CA LEU A 495 -14.94 6.45 2.46
C LEU A 495 -14.52 7.52 3.47
N LEU A 496 -13.41 7.30 4.18
CA LEU A 496 -12.84 8.28 5.12
C LEU A 496 -12.51 9.60 4.41
N GLU A 497 -11.80 9.52 3.28
CA GLU A 497 -11.44 10.71 2.50
C GLU A 497 -12.66 11.44 1.96
N ARG A 498 -13.65 10.72 1.45
CA ARG A 498 -14.89 11.30 0.93
C ARG A 498 -15.70 11.98 2.03
N LEU A 499 -15.82 11.36 3.21
CA LEU A 499 -16.50 11.96 4.36
C LEU A 499 -15.81 13.26 4.80
N MET A 500 -14.48 13.29 4.86
CA MET A 500 -13.72 14.49 5.25
C MET A 500 -13.89 15.69 4.30
N HIS A 501 -14.38 15.46 3.08
CA HIS A 501 -14.75 16.53 2.13
C HIS A 501 -16.24 16.91 2.17
N ARG A 502 -17.04 16.28 3.03
CA ARG A 502 -18.46 16.66 3.22
C ARG A 502 -18.56 17.82 4.23
N PRO A 503 -19.54 18.73 4.07
CA PRO A 503 -19.66 19.92 4.93
C PRO A 503 -19.61 19.69 6.44
N LEU A 504 -20.14 18.56 6.93
CA LEU A 504 -20.10 18.20 8.36
C LEU A 504 -18.69 17.97 8.92
N TYR A 505 -17.80 17.48 8.08
CA TYR A 505 -16.46 17.04 8.43
C TYR A 505 -15.38 17.98 7.90
N LEU A 506 -15.78 18.99 7.11
CA LEU A 506 -14.85 19.98 6.62
C LEU A 506 -14.17 20.67 7.79
N ARG A 507 -12.90 20.98 7.56
CA ARG A 507 -12.13 21.81 8.47
C ARG A 507 -12.75 23.21 8.50
N ASP A 508 -12.96 23.72 9.70
CA ASP A 508 -13.46 25.07 9.95
C ASP A 508 -12.65 25.66 11.12
N ASP A 509 -11.68 26.49 10.76
CA ASP A 509 -10.79 27.16 11.70
C ASP A 509 -11.51 28.26 12.50
N ASP A 510 -12.56 28.87 11.94
CA ASP A 510 -13.30 29.97 12.59
C ASP A 510 -14.24 29.41 13.68
N THR A 511 -14.98 28.35 13.37
CA THR A 511 -15.94 27.75 14.31
C THR A 511 -15.27 26.81 15.30
N PHE A 512 -14.31 25.99 14.85
CA PHE A 512 -13.73 24.91 15.67
C PHE A 512 -12.25 25.09 15.99
N GLY A 513 -11.64 26.25 15.70
CA GLY A 513 -10.22 26.53 16.01
C GLY A 513 -9.77 26.08 17.41
N PRO A 514 -10.49 26.41 18.51
CA PRO A 514 -10.14 25.96 19.87
C PRO A 514 -10.16 24.44 20.08
N CYS A 515 -10.86 23.70 19.21
CA CYS A 515 -11.03 22.24 19.28
C CYS A 515 -10.22 21.50 18.21
N GLY A 516 -9.26 22.15 17.55
CA GLY A 516 -8.44 21.53 16.49
C GLY A 516 -9.05 21.63 15.09
N SER A 517 -9.87 22.65 14.85
CA SER A 517 -10.41 23.07 13.54
C SER A 517 -11.34 22.05 12.85
N TYR A 518 -11.81 21.04 13.57
CA TYR A 518 -12.84 20.12 13.11
C TYR A 518 -13.96 20.03 14.13
N ASN A 519 -15.16 19.67 13.68
CA ASN A 519 -16.26 19.40 14.58
C ASN A 519 -15.89 18.26 15.55
N PRO A 520 -15.74 18.53 16.87
CA PRO A 520 -15.22 17.57 17.84
C PRO A 520 -16.18 16.41 18.13
N LEU A 521 -17.43 16.50 17.66
CA LEU A 521 -18.40 15.40 17.73
C LEU A 521 -18.17 14.36 16.62
N LEU A 522 -17.51 14.74 15.53
CA LEU A 522 -17.34 13.89 14.34
C LEU A 522 -15.88 13.50 14.10
N ILE A 523 -14.93 14.39 14.40
CA ILE A 523 -13.51 14.15 14.17
C ILE A 523 -12.74 14.48 15.43
N THR A 524 -11.85 13.55 15.84
CA THR A 524 -10.72 13.91 16.70
C THR A 524 -9.42 13.68 15.94
N LYS A 525 -8.64 14.75 15.78
CA LYS A 525 -7.30 14.70 15.21
C LYS A 525 -6.26 14.47 16.30
N LEU A 526 -5.40 13.46 16.13
CA LEU A 526 -4.25 13.23 17.01
C LEU A 526 -3.06 14.05 16.51
N VAL A 527 -2.43 14.83 17.39
CA VAL A 527 -1.34 15.76 17.01
C VAL A 527 0.04 15.37 17.55
N LYS A 528 0.10 14.64 18.67
CA LYS A 528 1.36 14.23 19.31
C LYS A 528 2.00 13.06 18.59
N ASN A 529 3.18 13.26 17.98
CA ASN A 529 3.95 12.24 17.27
C ASN A 529 5.00 11.62 18.19
N TYR A 530 4.96 10.29 18.35
CA TYR A 530 5.86 9.51 19.19
C TYR A 530 6.91 8.73 18.41
N ARG A 531 7.10 9.04 17.12
CA ARG A 531 7.93 8.24 16.20
C ARG A 531 9.22 8.94 15.80
N SER A 532 9.13 10.15 15.27
CA SER A 532 10.18 10.75 14.44
C SER A 532 10.87 11.92 15.13
N HIS A 533 12.16 12.10 14.84
CA HIS A 533 12.92 13.29 15.23
C HIS A 533 12.24 14.58 14.71
N GLY A 534 12.33 15.67 15.46
CA GLY A 534 11.65 16.94 15.12
C GLY A 534 12.03 17.51 13.75
N ALA A 535 13.30 17.41 13.37
CA ALA A 535 13.77 17.81 12.04
C ALA A 535 13.07 17.04 10.89
N LEU A 536 12.80 15.74 11.10
CA LEU A 536 12.13 14.88 10.12
C LEU A 536 10.63 15.14 10.07
N LEU A 537 10.02 15.47 11.21
CA LEU A 537 8.59 15.74 11.33
C LEU A 537 8.19 17.11 10.76
N THR A 538 9.09 18.09 10.80
CA THR A 538 8.80 19.50 10.45
C THR A 538 8.22 19.66 9.05
N LEU A 539 8.83 19.02 8.04
CA LEU A 539 8.38 19.12 6.66
C LEU A 539 7.03 18.44 6.40
N PRO A 540 6.81 17.15 6.76
CA PRO A 540 5.50 16.52 6.65
C PRO A 540 4.40 17.30 7.38
N SER A 541 4.68 17.77 8.61
CA SER A 541 3.75 18.57 9.41
C SER A 541 3.31 19.83 8.66
N LYS A 542 4.26 20.55 8.04
CA LYS A 542 3.99 21.75 7.24
C LYS A 542 3.21 21.46 5.95
N LEU A 543 3.54 20.39 5.23
CA LEU A 543 2.95 20.11 3.92
C LEU A 543 1.56 19.46 4.00
N PHE A 544 1.32 18.61 4.99
CA PHE A 544 0.15 17.73 5.04
C PHE A 544 -0.77 17.97 6.24
N TYR A 545 -0.26 18.61 7.30
CA TYR A 545 -0.94 18.63 8.60
C TYR A 545 -0.97 20.03 9.24
N HIS A 546 -0.92 21.09 8.43
CA HIS A 546 -1.08 22.49 8.86
C HIS A 546 -0.11 22.95 9.97
N LYS A 547 1.07 22.30 10.07
CA LYS A 547 2.09 22.52 11.12
C LYS A 547 1.62 22.21 12.55
N GLU A 548 0.62 21.34 12.70
CA GLU A 548 0.04 21.02 14.01
C GLU A 548 0.75 19.86 14.74
N LEU A 549 1.60 19.08 14.07
CA LEU A 549 2.21 17.90 14.70
C LEU A 549 3.27 18.29 15.72
N GLU A 550 3.14 17.73 16.93
CA GLU A 550 4.03 17.94 18.08
C GLU A 550 5.01 16.77 18.24
N VAL A 551 6.26 17.07 18.57
CA VAL A 551 7.29 16.04 18.79
C VAL A 551 7.20 15.53 20.23
N CYS A 552 6.92 14.24 20.39
CA CYS A 552 6.82 13.54 21.67
C CYS A 552 7.57 12.19 21.66
N ALA A 553 8.39 11.94 20.63
CA ALA A 553 9.18 10.73 20.51
C ALA A 553 10.28 10.66 21.58
N ASP A 554 10.65 9.43 21.98
CA ASP A 554 11.73 9.20 22.96
C ASP A 554 13.08 9.75 22.43
N PRO A 555 13.68 10.75 23.09
CA PRO A 555 14.96 11.32 22.70
C PRO A 555 16.08 10.29 22.55
N LEU A 556 16.08 9.19 23.33
CA LEU A 556 17.12 8.17 23.25
C LEU A 556 17.12 7.47 21.89
N VAL A 557 15.94 7.22 21.32
CA VAL A 557 15.78 6.57 20.03
C VAL A 557 16.06 7.56 18.90
N VAL A 558 15.39 8.72 18.92
CA VAL A 558 15.45 9.66 17.78
C VAL A 558 16.77 10.42 17.69
N ASN A 559 17.51 10.56 18.79
CA ASN A 559 18.81 11.26 18.80
C ASN A 559 20.01 10.33 18.58
N SER A 560 19.78 9.01 18.49
CA SER A 560 20.83 7.98 18.41
C SER A 560 21.85 8.21 17.28
N LEU A 561 21.42 8.82 16.18
CA LEU A 561 22.25 9.04 14.99
C LEU A 561 22.66 10.51 14.74
N LEU A 562 22.35 11.45 15.64
CA LEU A 562 22.70 12.88 15.44
C LEU A 562 24.21 13.15 15.40
N GLY A 563 24.99 12.29 16.05
CA GLY A 563 26.45 12.35 16.09
C GLY A 563 27.13 11.65 14.91
N TRP A 564 26.39 10.95 14.05
CA TRP A 564 26.97 10.09 13.00
C TRP A 564 27.93 10.86 12.10
N GLU A 565 29.12 10.31 11.87
CA GLU A 565 30.25 10.99 11.20
C GLU A 565 29.91 11.47 9.78
N LYS A 566 29.05 10.73 9.08
CA LYS A 566 28.67 11.01 7.69
C LYS A 566 27.52 11.99 7.53
N LEU A 567 26.96 12.52 8.63
CA LEU A 567 25.96 13.59 8.53
C LEU A 567 26.59 14.87 7.98
N PRO A 568 26.02 15.49 6.93
CA PRO A 568 26.51 16.76 6.39
C PRO A 568 26.45 17.88 7.43
N LYS A 569 25.44 17.85 8.30
CA LYS A 569 25.32 18.74 9.45
C LYS A 569 24.93 17.96 10.71
N LYS A 570 25.77 18.09 11.73
CA LYS A 570 25.53 17.51 13.05
C LYS A 570 24.21 18.05 13.63
N GLY A 571 23.44 17.17 14.25
CA GLY A 571 22.12 17.52 14.80
C GLY A 571 20.98 17.59 13.77
N PHE A 572 21.23 17.36 12.48
CA PHE A 572 20.19 17.35 11.45
C PHE A 572 20.14 15.99 10.73
N PRO A 573 19.26 15.06 11.14
CA PRO A 573 19.26 13.66 10.68
C PRO A 573 18.57 13.44 9.33
N LEU A 574 18.87 14.28 8.34
CA LEU A 574 18.37 14.15 6.97
C LEU A 574 19.53 14.32 5.99
N ILE A 575 19.71 13.34 5.11
CA ILE A 575 20.66 13.40 4.00
C ILE A 575 19.90 13.36 2.69
N PHE A 576 20.15 14.34 1.83
CA PHE A 576 19.83 14.23 0.42
C PHE A 576 21.14 14.04 -0.35
N HIS A 577 21.34 12.84 -0.90
CA HIS A 577 22.48 12.48 -1.73
C HIS A 577 22.09 12.68 -3.19
N GLY A 578 22.59 13.76 -3.79
CA GLY A 578 22.32 14.12 -5.17
C GLY A 578 23.25 13.38 -6.12
N MET A 579 22.70 12.62 -7.07
CA MET A 579 23.51 11.89 -8.05
C MET A 579 22.82 11.76 -9.40
N ARG A 580 23.61 11.70 -10.49
CA ARG A 580 23.11 11.44 -11.84
C ARG A 580 23.53 10.03 -12.26
N GLY A 581 22.55 9.14 -12.42
CA GLY A 581 22.73 7.77 -12.90
C GLY A 581 21.98 7.54 -14.22
N MET A 582 22.34 6.47 -14.93
CA MET A 582 21.65 6.04 -16.15
C MET A 582 20.57 5.01 -15.80
N GLU A 583 19.36 5.22 -16.31
CA GLU A 583 18.26 4.26 -16.11
C GLU A 583 18.33 3.13 -17.13
N MET A 584 18.07 1.91 -16.67
CA MET A 584 18.11 0.69 -17.47
C MET A 584 16.81 -0.12 -17.33
N ARG A 585 16.57 -1.01 -18.30
CA ARG A 585 15.53 -2.05 -18.30
C ARG A 585 16.13 -3.34 -18.84
N GLU A 586 15.61 -4.47 -18.40
CA GLU A 586 16.10 -5.79 -18.79
C GLU A 586 14.98 -6.73 -19.24
N GLY A 587 15.28 -7.54 -20.27
CA GLY A 587 14.44 -8.63 -20.76
C GLY A 587 13.02 -8.21 -21.15
N CYS A 588 12.00 -8.92 -20.67
CA CYS A 588 10.60 -8.59 -20.92
C CYS A 588 9.97 -7.68 -19.84
N ASN A 589 10.75 -7.22 -18.86
CA ASN A 589 10.22 -6.47 -17.72
C ASN A 589 10.09 -4.97 -18.03
N PRO A 590 8.88 -4.38 -17.93
CA PRO A 590 8.68 -2.96 -18.20
C PRO A 590 9.22 -2.03 -17.09
N SER A 591 9.62 -2.57 -15.93
CA SER A 591 10.11 -1.81 -14.78
C SER A 591 11.54 -1.34 -14.97
N TRP A 592 11.79 -0.08 -14.63
CA TRP A 592 13.11 0.55 -14.69
C TRP A 592 13.91 0.34 -13.40
N PHE A 593 15.23 0.42 -13.51
CA PHE A 593 16.16 0.48 -12.38
C PHE A 593 17.33 1.44 -12.69
N ASN A 594 18.01 1.92 -11.64
CA ASN A 594 19.18 2.78 -11.72
C ASN A 594 20.33 2.12 -10.92
N PRO A 595 21.33 1.53 -11.59
CA PRO A 595 22.46 0.85 -10.95
C PRO A 595 23.23 1.73 -9.96
N THR A 596 23.55 2.96 -10.36
CA THR A 596 24.35 3.88 -9.57
C THR A 596 23.63 4.24 -8.26
N GLU A 597 22.33 4.52 -8.31
CA GLU A 597 21.53 4.73 -7.08
C GLU A 597 21.53 3.47 -6.20
N ALA A 598 21.41 2.27 -6.78
CA ALA A 598 21.35 1.02 -6.03
C ALA A 598 22.66 0.73 -5.28
N VAL A 599 23.81 0.95 -5.94
CA VAL A 599 25.14 0.82 -5.32
C VAL A 599 25.33 1.85 -4.20
N GLN A 600 24.87 3.09 -4.41
CA GLN A 600 24.96 4.10 -3.36
C GLN A 600 24.11 3.78 -2.13
N VAL A 601 22.90 3.21 -2.33
CA VAL A 601 22.06 2.70 -1.24
C VAL A 601 22.79 1.58 -0.49
N MET A 602 23.36 0.61 -1.20
CA MET A 602 24.15 -0.48 -0.59
C MET A 602 25.32 0.09 0.24
N ARG A 603 26.06 1.07 -0.28
CA ARG A 603 27.16 1.74 0.45
C ARG A 603 26.67 2.37 1.75
N TYR A 604 25.52 3.05 1.75
CA TYR A 604 24.94 3.60 2.97
C TYR A 604 24.55 2.51 3.97
N CYS A 605 23.94 1.41 3.53
CA CYS A 605 23.66 0.26 4.39
C CYS A 605 24.93 -0.31 5.02
N CYS A 606 26.00 -0.50 4.24
CA CYS A 606 27.30 -0.95 4.75
C CYS A 606 27.89 0.02 5.78
N LEU A 607 27.84 1.33 5.53
CA LEU A 607 28.34 2.34 6.47
C LEU A 607 27.54 2.37 7.77
N LEU A 608 26.23 2.11 7.70
CA LEU A 608 25.34 2.10 8.85
C LEU A 608 25.45 0.81 9.65
N VAL A 609 25.70 -0.36 9.06
CA VAL A 609 25.78 -1.62 9.82
C VAL A 609 27.22 -1.96 10.22
N LYS A 610 28.17 -1.84 9.28
CA LYS A 610 29.57 -2.25 9.45
C LYS A 610 30.50 -1.13 9.93
N GLY A 611 29.95 0.03 10.29
CA GLY A 611 30.73 1.16 10.79
C GLY A 611 31.35 0.90 12.16
N ILE A 612 32.59 1.38 12.39
CA ILE A 612 33.42 1.11 13.59
C ILE A 612 32.70 1.49 14.91
N ASN A 613 31.79 2.46 14.88
CA ASN A 613 31.00 2.93 16.03
C ASN A 613 29.49 2.75 15.83
N SER A 614 29.06 1.83 14.96
CA SER A 614 27.63 1.67 14.70
C SER A 614 26.94 0.74 15.69
N SER A 615 25.78 1.19 16.18
CA SER A 615 24.85 0.41 16.99
C SER A 615 23.57 0.04 16.23
N VAL A 616 23.52 0.25 14.90
CA VAL A 616 22.31 0.03 14.09
C VAL A 616 22.26 -1.41 13.62
N LEU A 617 21.17 -2.10 13.93
CA LEU A 617 20.92 -3.47 13.47
C LEU A 617 20.30 -3.46 12.07
N GLU A 618 20.49 -4.52 11.30
CA GLU A 618 19.92 -4.67 9.95
C GLU A 618 18.40 -4.49 9.93
N LYS A 619 17.70 -5.10 10.89
CA LYS A 619 16.25 -4.99 11.07
C LYS A 619 15.73 -3.57 11.35
N ASP A 620 16.61 -2.67 11.79
CA ASP A 620 16.27 -1.27 12.08
C ASP A 620 16.41 -0.36 10.86
N ILE A 621 16.87 -0.91 9.72
CA ILE A 621 17.02 -0.22 8.44
C ILE A 621 15.93 -0.67 7.47
N GLY A 622 15.30 0.30 6.83
CA GLY A 622 14.35 0.09 5.76
C GLY A 622 14.76 0.81 4.47
N VAL A 623 14.78 0.11 3.35
CA VAL A 623 15.03 0.68 2.03
C VAL A 623 13.74 0.72 1.22
N VAL A 624 13.36 1.92 0.81
CA VAL A 624 12.13 2.18 0.05
C VAL A 624 12.50 2.55 -1.38
N ALA A 625 11.96 1.80 -2.35
CA ALA A 625 12.13 2.11 -3.77
C ALA A 625 10.78 1.98 -4.53
N PRO A 626 10.46 2.93 -5.43
CA PRO A 626 9.18 2.98 -6.12
C PRO A 626 8.99 1.90 -7.20
N TYR A 627 10.08 1.33 -7.71
CA TYR A 627 10.07 0.36 -8.82
C TYR A 627 10.51 -1.01 -8.34
N ARG A 628 9.78 -2.05 -8.74
CA ARG A 628 10.06 -3.44 -8.32
C ARG A 628 11.43 -3.93 -8.76
N LYS A 629 11.85 -3.62 -9.99
CA LYS A 629 13.22 -3.95 -10.44
C LYS A 629 14.31 -3.26 -9.62
N GLN A 630 14.07 -2.02 -9.17
CA GLN A 630 15.00 -1.34 -8.26
C GLN A 630 15.08 -2.06 -6.91
N VAL A 631 13.93 -2.49 -6.35
CA VAL A 631 13.88 -3.30 -5.12
C VAL A 631 14.69 -4.60 -5.28
N GLU A 632 14.48 -5.31 -6.38
CA GLU A 632 15.18 -6.57 -6.68
C GLU A 632 16.69 -6.37 -6.78
N LYS A 633 17.17 -5.41 -7.59
CA LYS A 633 18.61 -5.14 -7.74
C LYS A 633 19.26 -4.73 -6.43
N ILE A 634 18.62 -3.88 -5.63
CA ILE A 634 19.12 -3.52 -4.29
C ILE A 634 19.18 -4.75 -3.39
N THR A 635 18.16 -5.62 -3.42
CA THR A 635 18.13 -6.84 -2.61
C THR A 635 19.28 -7.79 -2.98
N ILE A 636 19.58 -7.93 -4.27
CA ILE A 636 20.74 -8.71 -4.76
C ILE A 636 22.05 -8.12 -4.23
N LEU A 637 22.24 -6.81 -4.35
CA LEU A 637 23.44 -6.14 -3.83
C LEU A 637 23.62 -6.33 -2.33
N LEU A 638 22.54 -6.19 -1.55
CA LEU A 638 22.58 -6.37 -0.10
C LEU A 638 22.88 -7.81 0.31
N ARG A 639 22.38 -8.80 -0.43
CA ARG A 639 22.74 -10.22 -0.21
C ARG A 639 24.22 -10.48 -0.46
N ASN A 640 24.81 -9.87 -1.49
CA ASN A 640 26.23 -10.04 -1.81
C ASN A 640 27.18 -9.46 -0.74
N VAL A 641 26.69 -8.54 0.09
CA VAL A 641 27.45 -7.95 1.20
C VAL A 641 27.03 -8.47 2.57
N ASP A 642 26.32 -9.60 2.63
CA ASP A 642 25.81 -10.23 3.87
C ASP A 642 24.90 -9.31 4.70
N LEU A 643 24.03 -8.53 4.04
CA LEU A 643 23.04 -7.63 4.68
C LEU A 643 21.61 -7.98 4.25
N SER A 644 21.28 -9.27 4.22
CA SER A 644 20.00 -9.78 3.72
C SER A 644 18.81 -9.46 4.63
N ASP A 645 19.02 -9.15 5.91
CA ASP A 645 17.94 -8.91 6.87
C ASP A 645 17.37 -7.47 6.78
N ILE A 646 18.02 -6.60 6.00
CA ILE A 646 17.51 -5.27 5.70
C ILE A 646 16.26 -5.39 4.84
N LYS A 647 15.16 -4.78 5.30
CA LYS A 647 13.92 -4.77 4.51
C LYS A 647 14.06 -3.84 3.31
N VAL A 648 13.86 -4.38 2.10
CA VAL A 648 13.75 -3.60 0.85
C VAL A 648 12.37 -3.80 0.26
N GLY A 649 11.71 -2.74 -0.19
CA GLY A 649 10.36 -2.86 -0.73
C GLY A 649 9.77 -1.57 -1.27
N SER A 650 8.55 -1.67 -1.79
CA SER A 650 7.77 -0.53 -2.28
C SER A 650 7.21 0.33 -1.14
N VAL A 651 6.79 1.57 -1.43
CA VAL A 651 6.20 2.46 -0.40
C VAL A 651 4.96 1.82 0.24
N GLU A 652 4.18 1.09 -0.56
CA GLU A 652 3.00 0.34 -0.16
C GLU A 652 3.31 -0.72 0.91
N GLU A 653 4.41 -1.46 0.75
CA GLU A 653 4.85 -2.49 1.71
C GLU A 653 5.37 -1.93 3.03
N PHE A 654 5.73 -0.64 3.07
CA PHE A 654 6.22 0.06 4.25
C PHE A 654 5.11 0.77 5.04
N GLN A 655 3.88 0.80 4.51
CA GLN A 655 2.77 1.41 5.22
C GLN A 655 2.48 0.65 6.53
N GLY A 656 2.25 1.40 7.61
CA GLY A 656 2.07 0.85 8.96
C GLY A 656 3.35 0.38 9.67
N GLN A 657 4.50 0.32 8.99
CA GLN A 657 5.78 -0.05 9.60
C GLN A 657 6.64 1.18 9.93
N GLU A 658 7.67 0.98 10.74
CA GLU A 658 8.54 2.03 11.25
C GLU A 658 9.97 1.50 11.39
N PHE A 659 10.97 2.30 11.02
CA PHE A 659 12.37 1.92 11.08
C PHE A 659 13.20 3.04 11.72
N SER A 660 14.32 2.69 12.36
CA SER A 660 15.23 3.69 12.90
C SER A 660 15.84 4.52 11.78
N VAL A 661 16.23 3.85 10.69
CA VAL A 661 16.76 4.48 9.48
C VAL A 661 15.91 4.11 8.27
N ILE A 662 15.59 5.11 7.45
CA ILE A 662 14.98 4.90 6.13
C ILE A 662 15.89 5.45 5.06
N ILE A 663 16.11 4.65 4.01
CA ILE A 663 16.80 5.05 2.79
C ILE A 663 15.79 5.00 1.64
N ILE A 664 15.63 6.10 0.91
CA ILE A 664 14.73 6.19 -0.24
C ILE A 664 15.58 6.30 -1.51
N SER A 665 15.46 5.33 -2.43
CA SER A 665 15.95 5.48 -3.81
C SER A 665 14.81 6.00 -4.67
N VAL A 666 14.97 7.20 -5.21
CA VAL A 666 13.86 7.94 -5.83
C VAL A 666 13.72 7.60 -7.31
N ARG A 667 14.82 7.25 -8.01
CA ARG A 667 14.86 6.96 -9.45
C ARG A 667 14.35 8.13 -10.30
N SER A 668 15.25 8.80 -11.00
CA SER A 668 14.90 10.04 -11.73
C SER A 668 15.52 10.12 -13.12
N ASN A 669 14.67 10.21 -14.15
CA ASN A 669 15.08 10.23 -15.55
C ASN A 669 15.21 11.65 -16.09
N GLU A 670 16.32 11.96 -16.75
CA GLU A 670 16.50 13.23 -17.48
C GLU A 670 15.80 13.21 -18.85
N THR A 671 15.59 12.06 -19.49
CA THR A 671 14.97 11.96 -20.84
C THR A 671 13.45 12.12 -20.83
N LEU A 672 12.78 11.98 -19.67
CA LEU A 672 11.34 12.28 -19.52
C LEU A 672 11.02 13.79 -19.53
N LEU A 673 12.02 14.63 -19.82
CA LEU A 673 11.92 16.09 -19.86
C LEU A 673 11.67 16.66 -21.27
N ILE A 674 11.59 15.81 -22.29
CA ILE A 674 11.43 16.25 -23.69
C ILE A 674 9.95 16.56 -24.03
N ASP A 675 8.99 15.97 -23.31
CA ASP A 675 7.56 16.31 -23.41
C ASP A 675 7.15 17.24 -22.25
N GLU A 676 6.40 18.31 -22.55
CA GLU A 676 6.03 19.43 -21.64
C GLU A 676 5.23 19.04 -20.37
N ARG A 677 5.04 17.76 -20.09
CA ARG A 677 4.58 17.27 -18.79
C ARG A 677 5.47 16.09 -18.39
N PRO A 678 6.34 16.26 -17.37
CA PRO A 678 7.18 15.15 -16.95
C PRO A 678 6.27 14.04 -16.42
N PHE A 679 6.31 12.87 -17.06
CA PHE A 679 5.62 11.66 -16.62
C PHE A 679 6.31 11.10 -15.37
N LEU A 680 6.35 11.90 -14.29
CA LEU A 680 6.90 11.50 -13.00
C LEU A 680 6.02 10.48 -12.28
N GLY A 681 4.76 10.31 -12.72
CA GLY A 681 3.84 9.28 -12.27
C GLY A 681 3.88 9.06 -10.76
N PHE A 682 4.53 7.96 -10.35
CA PHE A 682 4.73 7.54 -8.97
C PHE A 682 5.31 8.64 -8.05
N LEU A 683 6.26 9.43 -8.55
CA LEU A 683 6.97 10.47 -7.80
C LEU A 683 6.14 11.75 -7.59
N ALA A 684 5.12 11.99 -8.41
CA ALA A 684 4.24 13.13 -8.24
C ALA A 684 3.18 12.91 -7.15
N ASN A 685 3.01 11.67 -6.67
CA ASN A 685 1.98 11.34 -5.68
C ASN A 685 2.39 11.82 -4.28
N SER A 686 1.67 12.83 -3.79
CA SER A 686 1.90 13.47 -2.50
C SER A 686 1.69 12.54 -1.30
N LYS A 687 0.72 11.62 -1.38
CA LYS A 687 0.42 10.62 -0.34
C LYS A 687 1.55 9.59 -0.22
N ARG A 688 2.10 9.12 -1.36
CA ARG A 688 3.26 8.22 -1.37
C ARG A 688 4.48 8.87 -0.74
N PHE A 689 4.76 10.11 -1.13
CA PHE A 689 5.85 10.89 -0.56
C PHE A 689 5.70 11.04 0.95
N ASN A 690 4.51 11.42 1.43
CA ASN A 690 4.22 11.55 2.85
C ASN A 690 4.48 10.23 3.61
N VAL A 691 4.00 9.09 3.09
CA VAL A 691 4.28 7.79 3.71
C VAL A 691 5.79 7.55 3.79
N ALA A 692 6.50 7.68 2.67
CA ALA A 692 7.94 7.37 2.57
C ALA A 692 8.78 8.18 3.56
N ILE A 693 8.58 9.49 3.67
CA ILE A 693 9.39 10.35 4.56
C ILE A 693 9.00 10.27 6.04
N THR A 694 7.85 9.64 6.37
CA THR A 694 7.34 9.51 7.75
C THR A 694 7.53 8.12 8.35
N ARG A 695 8.35 7.27 7.70
CA ARG A 695 8.70 5.93 8.20
C ARG A 695 9.89 5.92 9.15
N SER A 696 10.77 6.93 9.08
CA SER A 696 12.01 6.99 9.87
C SER A 696 11.79 7.56 11.27
N LYS A 697 12.51 6.98 12.24
CA LYS A 697 12.58 7.50 13.62
C LYS A 697 13.77 8.45 13.81
N ALA A 698 14.96 7.99 13.44
CA ALA A 698 16.23 8.64 13.80
C ALA A 698 17.02 9.20 12.61
N LEU A 699 16.89 8.64 11.39
CA LEU A 699 17.62 9.11 10.20
C LEU A 699 16.83 8.85 8.92
N LEU A 700 16.81 9.85 8.02
CA LEU A 700 16.29 9.72 6.65
C LEU A 700 17.40 10.02 5.64
N ILE A 701 17.63 9.10 4.71
CA ILE A 701 18.55 9.28 3.59
C ILE A 701 17.73 9.20 2.29
N VAL A 702 17.87 10.17 1.41
CA VAL A 702 17.20 10.20 0.11
C VAL A 702 18.26 10.27 -0.98
N VAL A 703 18.21 9.34 -1.91
CA VAL A 703 19.17 9.17 -3.00
C VAL A 703 18.44 9.40 -4.33
N GLY A 704 18.91 10.33 -5.15
CA GLY A 704 18.31 10.60 -6.46
C GLY A 704 18.86 11.84 -7.15
N ASN A 705 18.38 12.14 -8.37
CA ASN A 705 18.85 13.28 -9.17
C ASN A 705 18.15 14.58 -8.72
N PRO A 706 18.88 15.55 -8.14
CA PRO A 706 18.30 16.79 -7.65
C PRO A 706 17.67 17.63 -8.76
N HIS A 707 18.18 17.58 -10.00
CA HIS A 707 17.70 18.40 -11.12
C HIS A 707 16.33 17.97 -11.63
N VAL A 708 16.03 16.69 -11.56
CA VAL A 708 14.71 16.15 -11.93
C VAL A 708 13.74 16.35 -10.76
N LEU A 709 14.18 16.07 -9.53
CA LEU A 709 13.33 16.11 -8.35
C LEU A 709 12.96 17.53 -7.93
N ALA A 710 13.82 18.52 -8.13
CA ALA A 710 13.51 19.93 -7.85
C ALA A 710 12.33 20.47 -8.69
N LYS A 711 11.97 19.82 -9.81
CA LYS A 711 10.78 20.19 -10.61
C LYS A 711 9.47 19.81 -9.93
N VAL A 712 9.50 18.90 -8.96
CA VAL A 712 8.32 18.49 -8.18
C VAL A 712 8.30 19.25 -6.86
N ARG A 713 7.23 20.03 -6.64
CA ARG A 713 7.09 20.94 -5.49
C ARG A 713 7.40 20.31 -4.13
N ILE A 714 6.96 19.07 -3.88
CA ILE A 714 7.20 18.37 -2.61
C ILE A 714 8.68 18.03 -2.39
N TYR A 715 9.40 17.61 -3.44
CA TYR A 715 10.83 17.33 -3.38
C TYR A 715 11.66 18.61 -3.37
N TYR A 716 11.20 19.67 -4.04
CA TYR A 716 11.79 20.99 -3.92
C TYR A 716 11.87 21.41 -2.44
N TYR A 717 10.76 21.32 -1.70
CA TYR A 717 10.79 21.65 -0.27
C TYR A 717 11.68 20.71 0.54
N LEU A 718 11.79 19.43 0.19
CA LEU A 718 12.70 18.49 0.85
C LEU A 718 14.17 18.87 0.66
N ILE A 719 14.57 19.17 -0.58
CA ILE A 719 15.94 19.58 -0.94
C ILE A 719 16.28 20.92 -0.27
N HIS A 720 15.33 21.86 -0.26
CA HIS A 720 15.50 23.17 0.35
C HIS A 720 15.23 23.22 1.86
N ALA A 721 14.75 22.14 2.47
CA ALA A 721 14.49 22.09 3.92
C ALA A 721 15.77 22.28 4.75
N HIS A 722 16.96 22.13 4.14
CA HIS A 722 18.21 22.38 4.88
C HIS A 722 19.44 22.83 4.10
N LEU A 723 19.40 23.01 2.78
CA LEU A 723 20.52 23.58 1.98
C LEU A 723 21.93 23.09 2.41
N ILE A 724 22.07 21.79 2.66
CA ILE A 724 23.34 21.07 2.52
C ILE A 724 23.00 19.81 1.74
N THR A 725 22.74 20.03 0.47
CA THR A 725 22.66 18.98 -0.52
C THR A 725 24.09 18.56 -0.81
N LEU A 726 24.45 17.28 -0.65
CA LEU A 726 25.65 16.75 -1.28
C LEU A 726 25.31 16.66 -2.78
N ILE A 727 25.44 17.79 -3.49
CA ILE A 727 25.45 17.83 -4.95
C ILE A 727 26.90 17.61 -5.31
N GLU A 728 27.21 16.41 -5.79
CA GLU A 728 28.53 16.08 -6.32
C GLU A 728 28.57 16.16 -7.84
#